data_AF-N2AJA4-F1
#
_entry.id   AF-N2AJA4-F1
#
_cell.length_a   1.000
_cell.length_b   1.000
_cell.length_c   1.000
_cell.angle_alpha   90.00
_cell.angle_beta   90.00
_cell.angle_gamma   90.00
#
_symmetry.space_group_name_H-M   'P 1'
#
loop_
_entity.id
_entity.type
_entity.pdbx_description
1 polymer ?
#
loop_
_entity_poly.entity_id
_entity_poly.type
_entity_poly.pdbx_seq_one_letter_code
_entity_poly.pdbx_strand_id
1 'polypeptide(L)'
;MKTNDVLLINSSVRHSVCADTKNILCRVAYDYQVLAELLRDGNGMFLCNSTVDQEKSYEKLQLLLRELVYEELLYSERNITKIAMECSFSNTSVFDKVFRENYGMSPSEYRVIMRAKVNDEQKQRESVREQMREELKEKIGIPKKTKAPDSKNIEINAQETHTLKKNWNQVINIGSAHSLTLANVQYHLLYLVEQLGFTYARIWSVFDKRLMICDGSSIGVYNYDALDSVLDFLVSHHIIPFLDLGRRPSTAVRSAGDAVYYREEGIEFKSRRAWEALFENFFQHILRRYGKREVGRWIFEISRDPTHEESGKYYEESGYHIFHVYRFVYKTIKKTLPEARIGGFGGLADADGRLAMQLLELSKKENCMPDFLSFILFPYIPEQSSSDTNQRPYKRSPSREFEMQQIGLMRRIMQQAGPENCKLYITEWNNTISNRNYLNDSCFRGTYLCKKVSEILDSVDLLCIWMGSDWVSSYYDSYGIVNGGSGLLTKDGIRKPAFYAMQFLNQLGDELVAAGEHYIVTKSRFGSYRILCFYCQWYHIRYFLKAENAIQPHELDRIFPENEPLSVNMILNHMQDEETYIIKKKSVSGKDGSILDEWEKFQFETHLERADVKYLQEICIPQLGMEKKRAKGGRLHLHIQMEKHEFALYHIYMENK
;
A
#
# COMPACT_ATOMS: atom_id res chain seq x y z
N MET A 1 -13.08 39.85 -17.93
CA MET A 1 -13.40 38.92 -16.84
C MET A 1 -14.12 39.70 -15.76
N LYS A 2 -15.30 39.25 -15.32
CA LYS A 2 -16.02 39.77 -14.14
C LYS A 2 -15.44 39.15 -12.87
N THR A 3 -15.81 39.70 -11.70
CA THR A 3 -15.53 39.08 -10.40
C THR A 3 -16.03 37.63 -10.42
N ASN A 4 -15.16 36.68 -10.09
CA ASN A 4 -15.37 35.22 -10.10
C ASN A 4 -15.17 34.49 -11.44
N ASP A 5 -14.81 35.17 -12.52
CA ASP A 5 -14.48 34.47 -13.76
C ASP A 5 -13.16 33.69 -13.62
N VAL A 6 -13.11 32.46 -14.16
CA VAL A 6 -11.93 31.60 -14.23
C VAL A 6 -11.67 31.26 -15.69
N LEU A 7 -10.42 31.43 -16.11
CA LEU A 7 -9.92 31.04 -17.43
C LEU A 7 -8.80 30.02 -17.24
N LEU A 8 -9.04 28.77 -17.66
CA LEU A 8 -8.03 27.72 -17.68
C LEU A 8 -7.44 27.61 -19.08
N ILE A 9 -6.13 27.74 -19.18
CA ILE A 9 -5.41 27.71 -20.45
C ILE A 9 -4.49 26.49 -20.47
N ASN A 10 -4.72 25.58 -21.41
CA ASN A 10 -3.90 24.37 -21.58
C ASN A 10 -2.45 24.75 -21.94
N SER A 11 -1.49 23.99 -21.43
CA SER A 11 -0.05 24.26 -21.55
C SER A 11 0.48 24.30 -22.99
N SER A 12 -0.24 23.71 -23.95
CA SER A 12 0.09 23.71 -25.38
C SER A 12 -0.50 24.87 -26.19
N VAL A 13 -1.31 25.74 -25.57
CA VAL A 13 -1.95 26.87 -26.23
C VAL A 13 -1.19 28.15 -25.92
N ARG A 14 -0.54 28.73 -26.93
CA ARG A 14 0.07 30.06 -26.81
C ARG A 14 -1.02 31.09 -26.52
N HIS A 15 -0.82 31.85 -25.47
CA HIS A 15 -1.72 32.89 -25.03
C HIS A 15 -0.92 34.11 -24.57
N SER A 16 -1.54 35.27 -24.67
CA SER A 16 -1.03 36.52 -24.11
C SER A 16 -2.15 37.15 -23.30
N VAL A 17 -1.84 37.68 -22.12
CA VAL A 17 -2.83 38.36 -21.28
C VAL A 17 -2.52 39.85 -21.30
N CYS A 18 -3.48 40.65 -21.76
CA CYS A 18 -3.49 42.10 -21.62
C CYS A 18 -4.59 42.49 -20.64
N ALA A 19 -4.25 43.23 -19.60
CA ALA A 19 -5.17 43.71 -18.58
C ALA A 19 -5.24 45.25 -18.62
N ASP A 20 -6.44 45.82 -18.51
CA ASP A 20 -6.57 47.24 -18.17
C ASP A 20 -6.14 47.48 -16.70
N THR A 21 -5.95 48.74 -16.31
CA THR A 21 -5.37 49.17 -15.01
C THR A 21 -6.20 48.78 -13.78
N LYS A 22 -7.33 48.08 -13.93
CA LYS A 22 -8.24 47.69 -12.84
C LYS A 22 -8.48 46.18 -12.72
N ASN A 23 -7.76 45.33 -13.46
CA ASN A 23 -7.91 43.87 -13.37
C ASN A 23 -6.76 43.19 -12.62
N ILE A 24 -7.07 42.05 -11.97
CA ILE A 24 -6.09 41.18 -11.30
C ILE A 24 -6.17 39.79 -11.92
N LEU A 25 -5.03 39.26 -12.34
CA LEU A 25 -4.89 37.94 -12.94
C LEU A 25 -4.18 37.01 -11.94
N CYS A 26 -4.85 35.93 -11.53
CA CYS A 26 -4.24 34.84 -10.78
C CYS A 26 -4.00 33.66 -11.72
N ARG A 27 -2.77 33.15 -11.77
CA ARG A 27 -2.43 31.94 -12.55
C ARG A 27 -1.98 30.85 -11.57
N VAL A 28 -2.76 29.78 -11.50
CA VAL A 28 -2.38 28.57 -10.76
C VAL A 28 -2.07 27.47 -11.76
N ALA A 29 -0.90 26.85 -11.64
CA ALA A 29 -0.47 25.77 -12.50
C ALA A 29 -0.55 24.45 -11.74
N TYR A 30 -1.26 23.49 -12.29
CA TYR A 30 -1.35 22.12 -11.78
C TYR A 30 -0.81 21.15 -12.83
N ASP A 31 -0.26 20.02 -12.36
CA ASP A 31 0.09 18.92 -13.25
C ASP A 31 -1.18 18.43 -13.97
N TYR A 32 -1.12 18.44 -15.30
CA TYR A 32 -2.26 18.13 -16.15
C TYR A 32 -2.83 16.72 -15.90
N GLN A 33 -1.96 15.74 -15.64
CA GLN A 33 -2.34 14.34 -15.43
C GLN A 33 -3.06 14.18 -14.08
N VAL A 34 -2.57 14.84 -13.03
CA VAL A 34 -3.21 14.85 -11.71
C VAL A 34 -4.63 15.44 -11.80
N LEU A 35 -4.81 16.55 -12.52
CA LEU A 35 -6.14 17.17 -12.65
C LEU A 35 -7.10 16.30 -13.47
N ALA A 36 -6.63 15.66 -14.54
CA ALA A 36 -7.44 14.77 -15.38
C ALA A 36 -7.93 13.52 -14.65
N GLU A 37 -7.07 12.88 -13.86
CA GLU A 37 -7.45 11.71 -13.08
C GLU A 37 -8.47 12.04 -11.98
N LEU A 38 -8.38 13.22 -11.36
CA LEU A 38 -9.33 13.65 -10.32
C LEU A 38 -10.72 13.98 -10.87
N LEU A 39 -10.79 14.58 -12.05
CA LEU A 39 -12.04 15.00 -12.67
C LEU A 39 -12.76 13.85 -13.41
N ARG A 40 -12.10 12.68 -13.54
CA ARG A 40 -12.59 11.52 -14.32
C ARG A 40 -12.92 11.86 -15.77
N ASP A 41 -12.24 12.85 -16.33
CA ASP A 41 -12.46 13.29 -17.70
C ASP A 41 -11.28 12.85 -18.56
N GLY A 42 -11.51 11.84 -19.41
CA GLY A 42 -10.48 11.20 -20.23
C GLY A 42 -10.06 12.01 -21.46
N ASN A 43 -10.63 13.21 -21.64
CA ASN A 43 -10.36 14.04 -22.81
C ASN A 43 -9.29 15.09 -22.53
N GLY A 44 -8.30 15.11 -23.42
CA GLY A 44 -7.02 15.81 -23.40
C GLY A 44 -7.01 17.34 -23.26
N MET A 45 -8.15 18.00 -23.03
CA MET A 45 -8.22 19.46 -22.96
C MET A 45 -9.25 19.93 -21.94
N PHE A 46 -8.80 20.72 -20.97
CA PHE A 46 -9.70 21.48 -20.10
C PHE A 46 -9.93 22.83 -20.76
N LEU A 47 -11.16 23.13 -21.17
CA LEU A 47 -11.55 24.46 -21.63
C LEU A 47 -12.49 25.06 -20.59
N CYS A 48 -11.95 25.60 -19.50
CA CYS A 48 -12.75 26.43 -18.61
C CYS A 48 -12.59 27.87 -19.07
N ASN A 49 -13.57 28.36 -19.83
CA ASN A 49 -13.69 29.78 -20.14
C ASN A 49 -15.02 30.29 -19.60
N SER A 50 -15.07 30.56 -18.30
CA SER A 50 -16.31 31.05 -17.66
C SER A 50 -16.71 32.45 -18.14
N THR A 51 -15.90 33.10 -18.98
CA THR A 51 -16.23 34.39 -19.60
C THR A 51 -17.15 34.24 -20.81
N VAL A 52 -17.27 33.01 -21.36
CA VAL A 52 -18.02 32.73 -22.59
C VAL A 52 -18.96 31.53 -22.44
N ASP A 53 -18.62 30.52 -21.61
CA ASP A 53 -19.38 29.27 -21.47
C ASP A 53 -20.12 29.14 -20.13
N GLN A 54 -21.33 28.57 -20.15
CA GLN A 54 -22.22 28.38 -18.97
C GLN A 54 -22.56 26.91 -18.66
N GLU A 55 -21.68 25.96 -18.96
CA GLU A 55 -21.96 24.56 -18.60
C GLU A 55 -21.83 24.28 -17.09
N LYS A 56 -22.79 23.52 -16.54
CA LYS A 56 -22.84 23.09 -15.12
C LYS A 56 -21.66 22.20 -14.69
N SER A 57 -20.93 21.61 -15.62
CA SER A 57 -19.71 20.81 -15.39
C SER A 57 -18.58 21.64 -14.76
N TYR A 58 -18.60 22.97 -14.90
CA TYR A 58 -17.51 23.87 -14.51
C TYR A 58 -17.62 24.49 -13.11
N GLU A 59 -18.79 24.44 -12.45
CA GLU A 59 -18.95 24.90 -11.06
C GLU A 59 -18.07 24.08 -10.09
N LYS A 60 -17.93 22.77 -10.33
CA LYS A 60 -17.06 21.88 -9.54
C LYS A 60 -15.58 22.26 -9.64
N LEU A 61 -15.12 22.65 -10.83
CA LEU A 61 -13.74 23.08 -11.04
C LEU A 61 -13.44 24.42 -10.36
N GLN A 62 -14.40 25.36 -10.41
CA GLN A 62 -14.29 26.65 -9.74
C GLN A 62 -14.26 26.50 -8.20
N LEU A 63 -15.09 25.60 -7.65
CA LEU A 63 -15.08 25.25 -6.22
C LEU A 63 -13.76 24.60 -5.80
N LEU A 64 -13.27 23.63 -6.57
CA LEU A 64 -12.00 22.94 -6.29
C LEU A 64 -10.80 23.92 -6.28
N LEU A 65 -10.72 24.81 -7.28
CA LEU A 65 -9.64 25.81 -7.38
C LEU A 65 -9.68 26.82 -6.22
N ARG A 66 -10.88 27.17 -5.78
CA ARG A 66 -11.12 28.03 -4.62
C ARG A 66 -10.68 27.35 -3.33
N GLU A 67 -11.13 26.13 -3.09
CA GLU A 67 -10.76 25.31 -1.93
C GLU A 67 -9.24 25.18 -1.81
N LEU A 68 -8.53 24.89 -2.90
CA LEU A 68 -7.06 24.76 -2.89
C LEU A 68 -6.32 26.03 -2.43
N VAL A 69 -6.81 27.23 -2.80
CA VAL A 69 -6.21 28.50 -2.36
C VAL A 69 -6.53 28.78 -0.88
N TYR A 70 -7.76 28.51 -0.43
CA TYR A 70 -8.15 28.69 0.97
C TYR A 70 -7.41 27.73 1.89
N GLU A 71 -7.22 26.50 1.47
CA GLU A 71 -6.53 25.48 2.26
C GLU A 71 -5.04 25.76 2.41
N GLU A 72 -4.36 26.25 1.36
CA GLU A 72 -2.95 26.67 1.48
C GLU A 72 -2.81 27.86 2.46
N LEU A 73 -3.77 28.78 2.49
CA LEU A 73 -3.77 29.89 3.43
C LEU A 73 -3.95 29.48 4.90
N LEU A 74 -4.83 28.50 5.14
CA LEU A 74 -5.23 28.02 6.46
C LEU A 74 -4.17 27.10 7.07
N TYR A 75 -3.69 26.13 6.30
CA TYR A 75 -2.93 24.99 6.81
C TYR A 75 -1.43 25.07 6.56
N SER A 76 -0.97 25.99 5.71
CA SER A 76 0.47 26.22 5.49
C SER A 76 1.09 27.05 6.62
N GLU A 77 2.18 26.55 7.20
CA GLU A 77 3.05 27.30 8.15
C GLU A 77 3.87 28.39 7.42
N ARG A 78 3.78 28.46 6.09
CA ARG A 78 4.55 29.41 5.28
C ARG A 78 4.09 30.85 5.53
N ASN A 79 5.04 31.77 5.45
CA ASN A 79 4.76 33.21 5.51
C ASN A 79 3.78 33.60 4.40
N ILE A 80 2.80 34.44 4.72
CA ILE A 80 1.81 35.01 3.80
C ILE A 80 2.47 35.64 2.57
N THR A 81 3.65 36.26 2.72
CA THR A 81 4.43 36.78 1.59
C THR A 81 4.89 35.69 0.62
N LYS A 82 5.31 34.54 1.13
CA LYS A 82 5.75 33.41 0.30
C LYS A 82 4.57 32.75 -0.41
N ILE A 83 3.44 32.63 0.27
CA ILE A 83 2.17 32.15 -0.32
C ILE A 83 1.70 33.12 -1.39
N ALA A 84 1.74 34.43 -1.14
CA ALA A 84 1.42 35.45 -2.12
C ALA A 84 2.31 35.34 -3.37
N MET A 85 3.62 35.16 -3.20
CA MET A 85 4.57 35.01 -4.30
C MET A 85 4.38 33.69 -5.09
N GLU A 86 4.14 32.57 -4.41
CA GLU A 86 3.91 31.26 -5.03
C GLU A 86 2.53 31.21 -5.74
N CYS A 87 1.53 31.90 -5.20
CA CYS A 87 0.26 32.20 -5.89
C CYS A 87 0.37 33.33 -6.94
N SER A 88 1.60 33.77 -7.25
CA SER A 88 1.93 34.75 -8.29
C SER A 88 1.31 36.14 -8.13
N PHE A 89 1.00 36.56 -6.90
CA PHE A 89 0.69 37.97 -6.61
C PHE A 89 1.93 38.83 -6.80
N SER A 90 1.76 40.01 -7.39
CA SER A 90 2.87 40.94 -7.67
C SER A 90 3.59 41.42 -6.40
N ASN A 91 2.88 41.45 -5.26
CA ASN A 91 3.44 41.60 -3.92
C ASN A 91 2.37 41.30 -2.85
N THR A 92 2.82 41.17 -1.60
CA THR A 92 1.96 40.89 -0.43
C THR A 92 0.90 41.97 -0.20
N SER A 93 1.17 43.24 -0.54
CA SER A 93 0.22 44.33 -0.36
C SER A 93 -0.99 44.22 -1.28
N VAL A 94 -0.79 43.71 -2.51
CA VAL A 94 -1.87 43.41 -3.46
C VAL A 94 -2.68 42.21 -2.98
N PHE A 95 -2.01 41.18 -2.46
CA PHE A 95 -2.68 40.03 -1.87
C PHE A 95 -3.57 40.43 -0.69
N ASP A 96 -3.05 41.23 0.24
CA ASP A 96 -3.79 41.75 1.39
C ASP A 96 -5.01 42.57 0.99
N LYS A 97 -4.87 43.42 -0.04
CA LYS A 97 -5.96 44.25 -0.55
C LYS A 97 -7.09 43.39 -1.13
N VAL A 98 -6.76 42.46 -2.02
CA VAL A 98 -7.74 41.55 -2.66
C VAL A 98 -8.45 40.69 -1.64
N PHE A 99 -7.70 40.20 -0.66
CA PHE A 99 -8.26 39.37 0.39
C PHE A 99 -9.22 40.17 1.28
N ARG A 100 -8.85 41.40 1.68
CA ARG A 100 -9.74 42.32 2.41
C ARG A 100 -11.00 42.68 1.64
N GLU A 101 -10.91 42.90 0.33
CA GLU A 101 -12.08 43.22 -0.51
C GLU A 101 -13.08 42.06 -0.61
N ASN A 102 -12.61 40.81 -0.58
CA ASN A 102 -13.49 39.62 -0.67
C ASN A 102 -13.95 39.09 0.69
N TYR A 103 -13.15 39.28 1.75
CA TYR A 103 -13.37 38.64 3.06
C TYR A 103 -13.55 39.62 4.22
N GLY A 104 -13.44 40.92 3.97
CA GLY A 104 -13.56 41.97 4.98
C GLY A 104 -12.42 42.02 6.00
N MET A 105 -11.37 41.21 5.83
CA MET A 105 -10.21 41.11 6.74
C MET A 105 -8.95 40.74 5.96
N SER A 106 -7.76 40.92 6.55
CA SER A 106 -6.50 40.51 5.91
C SER A 106 -6.28 38.99 5.93
N PRO A 107 -5.44 38.43 5.04
CA PRO A 107 -5.06 37.01 5.05
C PRO A 107 -4.47 36.56 6.39
N SER A 108 -3.67 37.42 7.03
CA SER A 108 -3.09 37.18 8.36
C SER A 108 -4.17 37.13 9.44
N GLU A 109 -5.10 38.09 9.45
CA GLU A 109 -6.24 38.08 10.38
C GLU A 109 -7.15 36.87 10.12
N TYR A 110 -7.41 36.53 8.86
CA TYR A 110 -8.19 35.36 8.48
C TYR A 110 -7.54 34.06 8.93
N ARG A 111 -6.23 33.90 8.73
CA ARG A 111 -5.46 32.75 9.23
C ARG A 111 -5.57 32.64 10.74
N VAL A 112 -5.42 33.74 11.47
CA VAL A 112 -5.51 33.75 12.93
C VAL A 112 -6.93 33.43 13.40
N ILE A 113 -7.95 34.09 12.84
CA ILE A 113 -9.36 33.89 13.21
C ILE A 113 -9.81 32.47 12.88
N MET A 114 -9.44 31.94 11.71
CA MET A 114 -9.85 30.60 11.30
C MET A 114 -9.05 29.52 12.01
N ARG A 115 -7.74 29.69 12.29
CA ARG A 115 -7.00 28.75 13.16
C ARG A 115 -7.51 28.79 14.59
N ALA A 116 -7.88 29.97 15.10
CA ALA A 116 -8.51 30.11 16.40
C ALA A 116 -9.90 29.47 16.42
N LYS A 117 -10.71 29.62 15.37
CA LYS A 117 -12.00 28.92 15.24
C LYS A 117 -11.85 27.41 15.10
N VAL A 118 -10.87 26.92 14.35
CA VAL A 118 -10.59 25.48 14.24
C VAL A 118 -10.12 24.94 15.60
N ASN A 119 -9.22 25.64 16.30
CA ASN A 119 -8.79 25.27 17.65
C ASN A 119 -9.91 25.40 18.69
N ASP A 120 -10.78 26.40 18.58
CA ASP A 120 -11.93 26.61 19.48
C ASP A 120 -13.04 25.62 19.17
N GLU A 121 -13.30 25.24 17.92
CA GLU A 121 -14.22 24.16 17.55
C GLU A 121 -13.68 22.80 17.96
N GLN A 122 -12.36 22.60 17.93
CA GLN A 122 -11.70 21.38 18.38
C GLN A 122 -11.69 21.29 19.92
N LYS A 123 -11.42 22.40 20.62
CA LYS A 123 -11.54 22.52 22.08
C LYS A 123 -12.99 22.49 22.57
N GLN A 124 -13.94 23.09 21.84
CA GLN A 124 -15.38 22.97 22.12
C GLN A 124 -15.85 21.56 21.82
N ARG A 125 -15.37 20.90 20.76
CA ARG A 125 -15.68 19.48 20.52
C ARG A 125 -15.10 18.59 21.61
N GLU A 126 -13.91 18.86 22.14
CA GLU A 126 -13.34 18.12 23.27
C GLU A 126 -14.07 18.41 24.58
N SER A 127 -14.33 19.68 24.89
CA SER A 127 -15.09 20.14 26.06
C SER A 127 -16.54 19.67 26.05
N VAL A 128 -17.23 19.75 24.91
CA VAL A 128 -18.59 19.21 24.69
C VAL A 128 -18.56 17.69 24.70
N ARG A 129 -17.50 17.03 24.25
CA ARG A 129 -17.38 15.55 24.29
C ARG A 129 -17.06 15.03 25.69
N GLU A 130 -16.34 15.79 26.52
CA GLU A 130 -16.15 15.55 27.95
C GLU A 130 -17.42 15.85 28.75
N GLN A 131 -18.07 16.99 28.50
CA GLN A 131 -19.37 17.33 29.10
C GLN A 131 -20.45 16.33 28.68
N MET A 132 -20.51 15.91 27.41
CA MET A 132 -21.41 14.85 26.96
C MET A 132 -21.03 13.50 27.58
N ARG A 133 -19.75 13.19 27.83
CA ARG A 133 -19.33 11.96 28.54
C ARG A 133 -19.80 11.92 29.98
N GLU A 134 -19.86 13.07 30.64
CA GLU A 134 -20.36 13.21 32.01
C GLU A 134 -21.90 13.29 32.04
N GLU A 135 -22.55 14.01 31.12
CA GLU A 135 -24.01 14.09 31.02
C GLU A 135 -24.67 12.79 30.53
N LEU A 136 -24.01 12.01 29.65
CA LEU A 136 -24.48 10.69 29.19
C LEU A 136 -24.41 9.62 30.28
N LYS A 137 -23.66 9.83 31.38
CA LYS A 137 -23.71 8.97 32.56
C LYS A 137 -24.96 9.22 33.42
N GLU A 138 -25.56 10.40 33.34
CA GLU A 138 -26.64 10.80 34.26
C GLU A 138 -28.05 10.81 33.67
N LYS A 139 -28.24 10.94 32.34
CA LYS A 139 -29.60 11.11 31.78
C LYS A 139 -29.91 10.23 30.58
N ILE A 140 -30.45 9.05 30.89
CA ILE A 140 -31.29 8.28 29.98
C ILE A 140 -32.60 9.08 29.75
N GLY A 141 -32.94 9.35 28.49
CA GLY A 141 -34.34 9.60 28.10
C GLY A 141 -34.59 10.66 27.03
N ILE A 142 -34.90 10.18 25.82
CA ILE A 142 -35.76 10.76 24.75
C ILE A 142 -35.03 11.49 23.59
N PRO A 143 -35.45 11.24 22.33
CA PRO A 143 -34.58 11.18 21.16
C PRO A 143 -34.59 12.48 20.35
N LYS A 144 -33.42 12.87 19.83
CA LYS A 144 -33.32 13.85 18.74
C LYS A 144 -33.28 13.11 17.42
N LYS A 145 -34.20 13.47 16.51
CA LYS A 145 -34.12 13.17 15.08
C LYS A 145 -32.86 13.84 14.51
N THR A 146 -31.73 13.17 14.59
CA THR A 146 -30.64 13.36 13.63
C THR A 146 -31.12 12.79 12.30
N LYS A 147 -30.90 13.51 11.20
CA LYS A 147 -30.96 12.89 9.87
C LYS A 147 -30.06 11.66 9.94
N ALA A 148 -30.65 10.47 9.79
CA ALA A 148 -29.88 9.24 9.79
C ALA A 148 -28.82 9.35 8.69
N PRO A 149 -27.54 9.01 8.95
CA PRO A 149 -26.57 8.88 7.88
C PRO A 149 -27.17 7.93 6.84
N ASP A 150 -27.06 8.28 5.55
CA ASP A 150 -27.62 7.50 4.45
C ASP A 150 -27.18 6.04 4.59
N SER A 151 -28.07 5.19 5.10
CA SER A 151 -27.73 3.81 5.42
C SER A 151 -27.82 2.98 4.15
N LYS A 152 -26.69 2.42 3.72
CA LYS A 152 -26.68 1.51 2.57
C LYS A 152 -27.35 0.19 2.98
N ASN A 153 -28.42 -0.19 2.31
CA ASN A 153 -29.06 -1.49 2.49
C ASN A 153 -28.43 -2.52 1.54
N ILE A 154 -28.00 -3.65 2.08
CA ILE A 154 -27.32 -4.71 1.33
C ILE A 154 -27.99 -6.03 1.66
N GLU A 155 -28.50 -6.71 0.63
CA GLU A 155 -29.10 -8.03 0.77
C GLU A 155 -28.18 -9.08 0.15
N ILE A 156 -27.93 -10.17 0.88
CA ILE A 156 -26.99 -11.22 0.49
C ILE A 156 -27.71 -12.56 0.63
N ASN A 157 -27.73 -13.35 -0.45
CA ASN A 157 -28.16 -14.74 -0.40
C ASN A 157 -27.07 -15.58 0.28
N ALA A 158 -27.33 -16.10 1.49
CA ALA A 158 -26.32 -16.82 2.28
C ALA A 158 -26.00 -18.23 1.75
N GLN A 159 -26.76 -18.73 0.77
CA GLN A 159 -26.58 -20.08 0.20
C GLN A 159 -25.87 -20.09 -1.15
N GLU A 160 -25.75 -18.96 -1.83
CA GLU A 160 -24.98 -18.84 -3.07
C GLU A 160 -23.50 -18.67 -2.72
N THR A 161 -22.68 -19.65 -3.11
CA THR A 161 -21.25 -19.68 -2.77
C THR A 161 -20.39 -20.11 -3.94
N HIS A 162 -19.17 -19.61 -3.97
CA HIS A 162 -18.08 -20.09 -4.82
C HIS A 162 -16.82 -20.33 -3.99
N THR A 163 -15.91 -21.17 -4.47
CA THR A 163 -14.66 -21.45 -3.75
C THR A 163 -13.78 -20.20 -3.70
N LEU A 164 -13.35 -19.82 -2.50
CA LEU A 164 -12.41 -18.73 -2.29
C LEU A 164 -10.97 -19.26 -2.23
N LYS A 165 -10.14 -18.86 -3.19
CA LYS A 165 -8.70 -19.15 -3.15
C LYS A 165 -7.97 -18.01 -2.43
N LYS A 166 -7.33 -18.30 -1.29
CA LYS A 166 -6.52 -17.31 -0.56
C LYS A 166 -5.15 -17.16 -1.21
N ASN A 167 -4.97 -16.10 -2.00
CA ASN A 167 -3.72 -15.81 -2.71
C ASN A 167 -2.77 -14.87 -1.94
N TRP A 168 -3.21 -14.25 -0.83
CA TRP A 168 -2.46 -13.25 -0.06
C TRP A 168 -1.64 -13.80 1.12
N ASN A 169 -1.86 -15.05 1.55
CA ASN A 169 -1.32 -15.58 2.82
C ASN A 169 -0.20 -16.61 2.66
N GLN A 170 0.31 -16.79 1.43
CA GLN A 170 1.28 -17.84 1.15
C GLN A 170 2.73 -17.40 1.39
N VAL A 171 3.06 -16.15 1.06
CA VAL A 171 4.45 -15.64 1.01
C VAL A 171 4.56 -14.31 1.75
N ILE A 172 5.69 -14.10 2.42
CA ILE A 172 6.06 -12.82 3.03
C ILE A 172 7.46 -12.38 2.59
N ASN A 173 7.64 -11.10 2.26
CA ASN A 173 8.97 -10.50 2.04
C ASN A 173 9.64 -10.24 3.39
N ILE A 174 10.89 -10.69 3.55
CA ILE A 174 11.61 -10.58 4.84
C ILE A 174 13.03 -10.03 4.73
N GLY A 175 13.38 -9.40 3.61
CA GLY A 175 14.68 -8.77 3.43
C GLY A 175 15.60 -9.49 2.47
N SER A 176 16.84 -9.04 2.43
CA SER A 176 17.92 -9.76 1.75
C SER A 176 18.22 -11.09 2.47
N ALA A 177 18.89 -12.01 1.80
CA ALA A 177 19.42 -13.21 2.46
C ALA A 177 20.27 -12.85 3.68
N HIS A 178 21.10 -11.80 3.59
CA HIS A 178 21.89 -11.30 4.72
C HIS A 178 21.02 -10.79 5.88
N SER A 179 19.83 -10.24 5.64
CA SER A 179 18.93 -9.76 6.70
C SER A 179 18.53 -10.86 7.68
N LEU A 180 18.42 -12.11 7.20
CA LEU A 180 18.12 -13.27 8.03
C LEU A 180 19.32 -13.76 8.87
N THR A 181 20.49 -13.15 8.79
CA THR A 181 21.56 -13.38 9.78
C THR A 181 21.28 -12.68 11.12
N LEU A 182 20.34 -11.72 11.13
CA LEU A 182 19.94 -10.98 12.32
C LEU A 182 18.87 -11.73 13.11
N ALA A 183 19.15 -12.01 14.38
CA ALA A 183 18.23 -12.71 15.29
C ALA A 183 16.84 -12.03 15.38
N ASN A 184 16.78 -10.69 15.33
CA ASN A 184 15.51 -9.97 15.39
C ASN A 184 14.64 -10.21 14.15
N VAL A 185 15.24 -10.31 12.97
CA VAL A 185 14.51 -10.59 11.72
C VAL A 185 14.04 -12.04 11.72
N GLN A 186 14.88 -12.98 12.18
CA GLN A 186 14.51 -14.38 12.39
C GLN A 186 13.31 -14.52 13.34
N TYR A 187 13.37 -13.87 14.51
CA TYR A 187 12.29 -13.86 15.50
C TYR A 187 10.97 -13.33 14.90
N HIS A 188 11.02 -12.20 14.19
CA HIS A 188 9.85 -11.65 13.52
C HIS A 188 9.30 -12.58 12.45
N LEU A 189 10.15 -13.24 11.65
CA LEU A 189 9.68 -14.19 10.64
C LEU A 189 8.93 -15.35 11.30
N LEU A 190 9.49 -15.95 12.35
CA LEU A 190 8.84 -17.06 13.04
C LEU A 190 7.50 -16.64 13.65
N TYR A 191 7.45 -15.47 14.28
CA TYR A 191 6.21 -14.93 14.81
C TYR A 191 5.16 -14.71 13.71
N LEU A 192 5.55 -14.18 12.55
CA LEU A 192 4.64 -13.99 11.43
C LEU A 192 4.16 -15.32 10.83
N VAL A 193 5.03 -16.31 10.72
CA VAL A 193 4.67 -17.66 10.25
C VAL A 193 3.68 -18.31 11.21
N GLU A 194 3.93 -18.24 12.51
CA GLU A 194 3.04 -18.79 13.54
C GLU A 194 1.68 -18.08 13.56
N GLN A 195 1.67 -16.74 13.54
CA GLN A 195 0.44 -15.97 13.73
C GLN A 195 -0.38 -15.75 12.46
N LEU A 196 0.26 -15.76 11.28
CA LEU A 196 -0.37 -15.48 9.99
C LEU A 196 -0.30 -16.65 9.00
N GLY A 197 0.41 -17.73 9.32
CA GLY A 197 0.39 -18.97 8.53
C GLY A 197 1.14 -18.89 7.19
N PHE A 198 2.11 -17.99 7.04
CA PHE A 198 2.93 -17.93 5.84
C PHE A 198 3.72 -19.23 5.66
N THR A 199 3.75 -19.75 4.44
CA THR A 199 4.46 -21.01 4.11
C THR A 199 5.81 -20.74 3.47
N TYR A 200 5.95 -19.61 2.77
CA TYR A 200 7.18 -19.21 2.10
C TYR A 200 7.71 -17.88 2.65
N ALA A 201 9.03 -17.77 2.72
CA ALA A 201 9.72 -16.50 2.92
C ALA A 201 10.43 -16.11 1.62
N ARG A 202 10.09 -14.94 1.09
CA ARG A 202 10.79 -14.36 -0.05
C ARG A 202 11.98 -13.55 0.42
N ILE A 203 13.16 -13.94 -0.07
CA ILE A 203 14.43 -13.26 0.18
C ILE A 203 15.12 -12.91 -1.14
N TRP A 204 15.75 -11.75 -1.19
CA TRP A 204 16.51 -11.28 -2.36
C TRP A 204 18.01 -11.18 -2.07
N SER A 205 18.79 -10.87 -3.12
CA SER A 205 20.25 -10.76 -3.02
C SER A 205 20.87 -12.02 -2.39
N VAL A 206 20.54 -13.19 -2.92
CA VAL A 206 21.11 -14.48 -2.49
C VAL A 206 22.64 -14.49 -2.63
N PHE A 207 23.16 -13.80 -3.64
CA PHE A 207 24.59 -13.62 -3.89
C PHE A 207 25.07 -12.23 -3.45
N ASP A 208 25.04 -12.00 -2.14
CA ASP A 208 25.47 -10.75 -1.47
C ASP A 208 26.94 -10.83 -1.02
N LYS A 209 27.70 -9.74 -1.19
CA LYS A 209 29.12 -9.65 -0.81
C LYS A 209 29.34 -9.92 0.68
N ARG A 210 28.39 -9.56 1.56
CA ARG A 210 28.48 -9.77 3.02
C ARG A 210 28.37 -11.23 3.43
N LEU A 211 27.80 -12.08 2.58
CA LEU A 211 27.78 -13.53 2.79
C LEU A 211 29.10 -14.20 2.41
N MET A 212 30.04 -13.44 1.82
CA MET A 212 31.42 -13.87 1.55
C MET A 212 31.53 -15.14 0.69
N ILE A 213 30.60 -15.33 -0.26
CA ILE A 213 30.52 -16.55 -1.08
C ILE A 213 31.69 -16.68 -2.05
N CYS A 214 32.03 -15.60 -2.75
CA CYS A 214 33.17 -15.51 -3.66
C CYS A 214 33.55 -14.05 -3.95
N ASP A 215 34.65 -13.85 -4.68
CA ASP A 215 35.15 -12.56 -5.15
C ASP A 215 34.53 -12.10 -6.50
N GLY A 216 33.67 -12.91 -7.13
CA GLY A 216 33.05 -12.64 -8.43
C GLY A 216 33.94 -12.91 -9.66
N SER A 217 35.16 -13.43 -9.46
CA SER A 217 36.12 -13.72 -10.54
C SER A 217 36.66 -15.16 -10.48
N SER A 218 36.94 -15.66 -9.28
CA SER A 218 37.45 -17.00 -9.03
C SER A 218 36.35 -18.05 -9.24
N ILE A 219 36.66 -19.10 -10.01
CA ILE A 219 35.73 -20.19 -10.32
C ILE A 219 36.14 -21.45 -9.55
N GLY A 220 35.17 -22.09 -8.89
CA GLY A 220 35.34 -23.42 -8.29
C GLY A 220 35.65 -23.43 -6.78
N VAL A 221 35.80 -22.27 -6.14
CA VAL A 221 35.94 -22.14 -4.68
C VAL A 221 34.83 -21.21 -4.19
N TYR A 222 33.90 -21.75 -3.41
CA TYR A 222 32.75 -21.01 -2.89
C TYR A 222 32.58 -21.31 -1.40
N ASN A 223 32.34 -20.26 -0.61
CA ASN A 223 32.07 -20.37 0.82
C ASN A 223 30.55 -20.18 1.08
N TYR A 224 29.87 -21.26 1.47
CA TYR A 224 28.42 -21.19 1.73
C TYR A 224 28.07 -21.01 3.20
N ASP A 225 29.02 -20.93 4.14
CA ASP A 225 28.73 -20.98 5.59
C ASP A 225 27.66 -19.99 6.05
N ALA A 226 27.77 -18.72 5.65
CA ALA A 226 26.80 -17.68 6.02
C ALA A 226 25.43 -17.88 5.35
N LEU A 227 25.42 -18.30 4.09
CA LEU A 227 24.18 -18.58 3.35
C LEU A 227 23.49 -19.85 3.86
N ASP A 228 24.26 -20.88 4.20
CA ASP A 228 23.78 -22.13 4.79
C ASP A 228 23.13 -21.84 6.15
N SER A 229 23.69 -20.98 6.99
CA SER A 229 23.04 -20.56 8.25
C SER A 229 21.64 -19.97 8.01
N VAL A 230 21.48 -19.14 6.97
CA VAL A 230 20.20 -18.54 6.59
C VAL A 230 19.22 -19.60 6.06
N LEU A 231 19.67 -20.47 5.17
CA LEU A 231 18.83 -21.49 4.55
C LEU A 231 18.47 -22.61 5.54
N ASP A 232 19.39 -23.02 6.41
CA ASP A 232 19.16 -23.97 7.50
C ASP A 232 18.09 -23.43 8.46
N PHE A 233 18.15 -22.15 8.82
CA PHE A 233 17.14 -21.50 9.64
C PHE A 233 15.74 -21.61 9.02
N LEU A 234 15.61 -21.34 7.71
CA LEU A 234 14.32 -21.48 7.01
C LEU A 234 13.84 -22.94 6.98
N VAL A 235 14.71 -23.86 6.54
CA VAL A 235 14.36 -25.28 6.35
C VAL A 235 14.05 -25.97 7.68
N SER A 236 14.84 -25.72 8.73
CA SER A 236 14.64 -26.32 10.07
C SER A 236 13.36 -25.84 10.75
N HIS A 237 12.80 -24.70 10.33
CA HIS A 237 11.51 -24.19 10.77
C HIS A 237 10.38 -24.43 9.77
N HIS A 238 10.62 -25.30 8.78
CA HIS A 238 9.65 -25.69 7.74
C HIS A 238 9.13 -24.51 6.89
N ILE A 239 9.91 -23.44 6.79
CA ILE A 239 9.63 -22.28 5.95
C ILE A 239 10.30 -22.52 4.59
N ILE A 240 9.52 -22.51 3.52
CA ILE A 240 10.03 -22.83 2.18
C ILE A 240 10.66 -21.58 1.56
N PRO A 241 11.91 -21.62 1.11
CA PRO A 241 12.53 -20.49 0.43
C PRO A 241 11.84 -20.14 -0.90
N PHE A 242 11.53 -18.85 -1.04
CA PHE A 242 11.31 -18.19 -2.32
C PHE A 242 12.55 -17.31 -2.56
N LEU A 243 13.41 -17.74 -3.48
CA LEU A 243 14.68 -17.09 -3.79
C LEU A 243 14.54 -16.14 -4.99
N ASP A 244 14.63 -14.84 -4.73
CA ASP A 244 14.88 -13.84 -5.78
C ASP A 244 16.39 -13.77 -6.03
N LEU A 245 16.82 -14.27 -7.18
CA LEU A 245 18.22 -14.30 -7.61
C LEU A 245 18.67 -12.95 -8.20
N GLY A 246 17.74 -11.99 -8.33
CA GLY A 246 18.03 -10.62 -8.75
C GLY A 246 19.05 -9.95 -7.85
N ARG A 247 19.99 -9.25 -8.51
CA ARG A 247 20.88 -8.33 -7.81
C ARG A 247 20.09 -7.07 -7.47
N ARG A 248 19.94 -6.81 -6.17
CA ARG A 248 19.29 -5.60 -5.67
C ARG A 248 20.21 -4.84 -4.72
N PRO A 249 20.29 -3.50 -4.82
CA PRO A 249 20.97 -2.70 -3.84
C PRO A 249 20.20 -2.75 -2.51
N SER A 250 20.93 -2.56 -1.42
CA SER A 250 20.31 -2.32 -0.13
C SER A 250 19.94 -0.85 -0.03
N THR A 251 18.63 -0.60 0.06
CA THR A 251 18.08 0.75 0.07
C THR A 251 16.87 0.84 0.98
N ALA A 252 16.72 2.00 1.62
CA ALA A 252 15.46 2.46 2.16
C ALA A 252 15.17 3.83 1.56
N VAL A 253 13.92 4.09 1.21
CA VAL A 253 13.52 5.34 0.54
C VAL A 253 12.57 6.15 1.42
N ARG A 254 12.75 7.48 1.46
CA ARG A 254 11.83 8.43 2.11
C ARG A 254 10.65 8.74 1.19
N SER A 255 10.93 8.85 -0.10
CA SER A 255 9.95 9.00 -1.18
C SER A 255 10.59 8.54 -2.49
N ALA A 256 9.82 8.49 -3.58
CA ALA A 256 10.38 8.19 -4.90
C ALA A 256 11.55 9.14 -5.24
N GLY A 257 12.68 8.55 -5.65
CA GLY A 257 13.92 9.29 -5.95
C GLY A 257 14.72 9.81 -4.74
N ASP A 258 14.21 9.65 -3.50
CA ASP A 258 14.85 10.12 -2.27
C ASP A 258 15.23 8.93 -1.38
N ALA A 259 16.46 8.44 -1.52
CA ALA A 259 16.99 7.34 -0.74
C ALA A 259 17.50 7.82 0.63
N VAL A 260 17.04 7.17 1.71
CA VAL A 260 17.62 7.28 3.07
C VAL A 260 19.06 6.78 3.06
N TYR A 261 19.29 5.64 2.40
CA TYR A 261 20.60 5.09 2.13
C TYR A 261 20.54 4.26 0.84
N TYR A 262 21.69 4.13 0.18
CA TYR A 262 21.89 3.27 -0.98
C TYR A 262 23.24 2.57 -0.85
N ARG A 263 23.27 1.25 -0.97
CA ARG A 263 24.52 0.47 -0.97
C ARG A 263 24.46 -0.65 -2.00
N GLU A 264 25.49 -0.70 -2.83
CA GLU A 264 25.66 -1.76 -3.81
C GLU A 264 26.32 -2.98 -3.16
N GLU A 265 25.50 -3.91 -2.68
CA GLU A 265 25.94 -5.06 -1.87
C GLU A 265 25.94 -6.39 -2.64
N GLY A 266 25.49 -6.40 -3.90
CA GLY A 266 25.58 -7.58 -4.77
C GLY A 266 27.00 -7.89 -5.21
N ILE A 267 27.33 -9.18 -5.35
CA ILE A 267 28.62 -9.62 -5.91
C ILE A 267 28.71 -9.17 -7.38
N GLU A 268 29.83 -8.55 -7.75
CA GLU A 268 30.10 -8.13 -9.12
C GLU A 268 30.82 -9.24 -9.88
N PHE A 269 30.09 -9.98 -10.71
CA PHE A 269 30.69 -11.03 -11.53
C PHE A 269 31.34 -10.43 -12.78
N LYS A 270 32.63 -10.70 -12.99
CA LYS A 270 33.39 -10.13 -14.12
C LYS A 270 33.18 -10.83 -15.46
N SER A 271 32.42 -11.93 -15.47
CA SER A 271 32.04 -12.64 -16.68
C SER A 271 30.78 -13.47 -16.46
N ARG A 272 30.07 -13.78 -17.55
CA ARG A 272 28.95 -14.74 -17.54
C ARG A 272 29.35 -16.08 -16.96
N ARG A 273 30.53 -16.60 -17.34
CA ARG A 273 31.01 -17.92 -16.90
C ARG A 273 31.23 -17.98 -15.39
N ALA A 274 31.73 -16.92 -14.77
CA ALA A 274 31.91 -16.87 -13.32
C ALA A 274 30.57 -16.95 -12.58
N TRP A 275 29.57 -16.23 -13.05
CA TRP A 275 28.21 -16.26 -12.48
C TRP A 275 27.51 -17.61 -12.70
N GLU A 276 27.56 -18.13 -13.93
CA GLU A 276 26.97 -19.42 -14.29
C GLU A 276 27.58 -20.57 -13.48
N ALA A 277 28.91 -20.57 -13.30
CA ALA A 277 29.60 -21.58 -12.50
C ALA A 277 29.24 -21.50 -11.01
N LEU A 278 29.07 -20.29 -10.45
CA LEU A 278 28.58 -20.14 -9.08
C LEU A 278 27.16 -20.71 -8.95
N PHE A 279 26.26 -20.36 -9.87
CA PHE A 279 24.87 -20.81 -9.79
C PHE A 279 24.78 -22.34 -9.89
N GLU A 280 25.50 -22.96 -10.82
CA GLU A 280 25.56 -24.43 -10.94
C GLU A 280 26.07 -25.07 -9.65
N ASN A 281 27.18 -24.55 -9.09
CA ASN A 281 27.74 -25.09 -7.86
C ASN A 281 26.78 -24.92 -6.68
N PHE A 282 26.18 -23.73 -6.54
CA PHE A 282 25.19 -23.42 -5.51
C PHE A 282 23.98 -24.35 -5.62
N PHE A 283 23.45 -24.55 -6.82
CA PHE A 283 22.30 -25.42 -7.03
C PHE A 283 22.63 -26.88 -6.67
N GLN A 284 23.81 -27.38 -7.03
CA GLN A 284 24.27 -28.70 -6.60
C GLN A 284 24.54 -28.77 -5.08
N HIS A 285 25.02 -27.69 -4.48
CA HIS A 285 25.24 -27.58 -3.04
C HIS A 285 23.93 -27.71 -2.26
N ILE A 286 22.90 -26.90 -2.57
CA ILE A 286 21.60 -26.99 -1.88
C ILE A 286 20.91 -28.34 -2.11
N LEU A 287 21.09 -28.94 -3.30
CA LEU A 287 20.60 -30.29 -3.58
C LEU A 287 21.26 -31.36 -2.73
N ARG A 288 22.59 -31.27 -2.53
CA ARG A 288 23.33 -32.20 -1.66
C ARG A 288 22.98 -31.99 -0.17
N ARG A 289 22.80 -30.74 0.24
CA ARG A 289 22.54 -30.37 1.64
C ARG A 289 21.10 -30.68 2.09
N TYR A 290 20.11 -30.25 1.32
CA TYR A 290 18.68 -30.36 1.71
C TYR A 290 17.93 -31.48 1.00
N GLY A 291 18.49 -32.03 -0.08
CA GLY A 291 17.87 -33.09 -0.86
C GLY A 291 16.82 -32.59 -1.87
N LYS A 292 16.59 -33.39 -2.91
CA LYS A 292 15.68 -33.07 -4.02
C LYS A 292 14.25 -32.78 -3.57
N ARG A 293 13.74 -33.55 -2.59
CA ARG A 293 12.36 -33.41 -2.10
C ARG A 293 12.10 -32.03 -1.48
N GLU A 294 13.07 -31.49 -0.77
CA GLU A 294 12.94 -30.17 -0.14
C GLU A 294 13.11 -29.07 -1.19
N VAL A 295 14.22 -29.09 -1.93
CA VAL A 295 14.52 -28.07 -2.95
C VAL A 295 13.48 -28.05 -4.08
N GLY A 296 12.85 -29.18 -4.41
CA GLY A 296 11.76 -29.26 -5.38
C GLY A 296 10.52 -28.44 -5.03
N ARG A 297 10.36 -28.03 -3.76
CA ARG A 297 9.26 -27.17 -3.30
C ARG A 297 9.57 -25.68 -3.45
N TRP A 298 10.86 -25.33 -3.56
CA TRP A 298 11.34 -23.95 -3.56
C TRP A 298 10.87 -23.20 -4.81
N ILE A 299 10.85 -21.87 -4.71
CA ILE A 299 10.51 -20.97 -5.82
C ILE A 299 11.78 -20.19 -6.17
N PHE A 300 12.13 -20.15 -7.45
CA PHE A 300 13.27 -19.42 -7.99
C PHE A 300 12.76 -18.31 -8.91
N GLU A 301 13.12 -17.07 -8.62
CA GLU A 301 12.74 -15.91 -9.42
C GLU A 301 13.99 -15.27 -10.00
N ILE A 302 13.93 -14.99 -11.31
CA ILE A 302 14.87 -14.12 -11.99
C ILE A 302 14.19 -12.76 -12.09
N SER A 303 14.54 -11.84 -11.18
CA SER A 303 14.03 -10.48 -11.20
C SER A 303 15.07 -9.49 -11.74
N ARG A 304 14.57 -8.29 -12.02
CA ARG A 304 15.32 -7.06 -12.28
C ARG A 304 14.84 -5.99 -11.30
N ASP A 305 15.75 -5.14 -10.85
CA ASP A 305 15.39 -3.89 -10.20
C ASP A 305 15.01 -2.86 -11.28
N PRO A 306 13.73 -2.44 -11.39
CA PRO A 306 13.31 -1.45 -12.38
C PRO A 306 13.85 -0.04 -12.10
N THR A 307 14.34 0.21 -10.89
CA THR A 307 14.82 1.53 -10.47
C THR A 307 16.32 1.73 -10.70
N HIS A 308 17.11 0.66 -10.67
CA HIS A 308 18.58 0.71 -10.82
C HIS A 308 19.06 -0.23 -11.94
N GLU A 309 18.68 0.08 -13.17
CA GLU A 309 18.87 -0.81 -14.33
C GLU A 309 20.34 -1.17 -14.63
N GLU A 310 21.27 -0.25 -14.41
CA GLU A 310 22.71 -0.46 -14.66
C GLU A 310 23.38 -1.34 -13.59
N SER A 311 23.00 -1.18 -12.32
CA SER A 311 23.57 -1.98 -11.21
C SER A 311 22.90 -3.34 -11.04
N GLY A 312 21.69 -3.52 -11.58
CA GLY A 312 20.95 -4.78 -11.54
C GLY A 312 21.44 -5.90 -12.49
N LYS A 313 22.60 -5.74 -13.15
CA LYS A 313 23.17 -6.81 -13.99
C LYS A 313 23.73 -7.94 -13.15
N TYR A 314 23.52 -9.18 -13.62
CA TYR A 314 24.02 -10.39 -12.95
C TYR A 314 25.52 -10.62 -13.19
N TYR A 315 26.07 -10.07 -14.27
CA TYR A 315 27.49 -10.09 -14.61
C TYR A 315 27.84 -8.95 -15.57
N GLU A 316 29.11 -8.56 -15.58
CA GLU A 316 29.66 -7.53 -16.47
C GLU A 316 30.31 -8.19 -17.70
N GLU A 317 29.61 -8.18 -18.83
CA GLU A 317 30.13 -8.66 -20.11
C GLU A 317 29.41 -7.93 -21.26
N SER A 318 30.10 -7.72 -22.37
CA SER A 318 29.47 -7.15 -23.57
C SER A 318 28.37 -8.08 -24.10
N GLY A 319 27.22 -7.51 -24.48
CA GLY A 319 26.07 -8.30 -24.94
C GLY A 319 25.27 -8.98 -23.82
N TYR A 320 25.41 -8.54 -22.56
CA TYR A 320 24.52 -8.96 -21.47
C TYR A 320 23.04 -8.80 -21.85
N HIS A 321 22.25 -9.83 -21.58
CA HIS A 321 20.80 -9.80 -21.72
C HIS A 321 20.18 -10.74 -20.67
N ILE A 322 19.18 -10.25 -19.92
CA ILE A 322 18.57 -10.99 -18.80
C ILE A 322 17.98 -12.35 -19.24
N PHE A 323 17.52 -12.45 -20.48
CA PHE A 323 17.07 -13.73 -21.03
C PHE A 323 18.14 -14.84 -20.99
N HIS A 324 19.43 -14.50 -21.18
CA HIS A 324 20.50 -15.49 -21.11
C HIS A 324 20.64 -16.08 -19.69
N VAL A 325 20.52 -15.22 -18.68
CA VAL A 325 20.48 -15.61 -17.26
C VAL A 325 19.28 -16.53 -17.01
N TYR A 326 18.08 -16.07 -17.37
CA TYR A 326 16.85 -16.85 -17.17
C TYR A 326 16.91 -18.22 -17.85
N ARG A 327 17.28 -18.26 -19.13
CA ARG A 327 17.37 -19.51 -19.90
C ARG A 327 18.36 -20.49 -19.27
N PHE A 328 19.50 -19.98 -18.78
CA PHE A 328 20.53 -20.81 -18.13
C PHE A 328 20.00 -21.41 -16.82
N VAL A 329 19.43 -20.59 -15.95
CA VAL A 329 18.86 -21.04 -14.66
C VAL A 329 17.71 -22.01 -14.90
N TYR A 330 16.78 -21.68 -15.80
CA TYR A 330 15.66 -22.53 -16.17
C TYR A 330 16.12 -23.93 -16.59
N LYS A 331 17.05 -24.00 -17.56
CA LYS A 331 17.56 -25.29 -18.06
C LYS A 331 18.29 -26.07 -16.97
N THR A 332 19.06 -25.39 -16.12
CA THR A 332 19.80 -26.03 -15.02
C THR A 332 18.86 -26.63 -13.98
N ILE A 333 17.85 -25.87 -13.55
CA ILE A 333 16.84 -26.32 -12.59
C ILE A 333 15.99 -27.43 -13.18
N LYS A 334 15.32 -27.17 -14.31
CA LYS A 334 14.35 -28.12 -14.90
C LYS A 334 14.97 -29.44 -15.35
N LYS A 335 16.27 -29.46 -15.69
CA LYS A 335 17.00 -30.71 -15.98
C LYS A 335 17.13 -31.60 -14.74
N THR A 336 17.22 -31.02 -13.55
CA THR A 336 17.53 -31.76 -12.30
C THR A 336 16.32 -31.95 -11.40
N LEU A 337 15.44 -30.95 -11.34
CA LEU A 337 14.19 -30.86 -10.58
C LEU A 337 13.08 -30.24 -11.44
N PRO A 338 12.39 -31.03 -12.29
CA PRO A 338 11.29 -30.54 -13.11
C PRO A 338 10.15 -29.88 -12.31
N GLU A 339 9.96 -30.31 -11.06
CA GLU A 339 8.91 -29.85 -10.13
C GLU A 339 9.20 -28.50 -9.48
N ALA A 340 10.47 -28.08 -9.40
CA ALA A 340 10.84 -26.78 -8.85
C ALA A 340 10.27 -25.65 -9.71
N ARG A 341 9.74 -24.61 -9.08
CA ARG A 341 9.12 -23.48 -9.80
C ARG A 341 10.17 -22.44 -10.13
N ILE A 342 10.23 -22.05 -11.39
CA ILE A 342 11.05 -20.95 -11.87
C ILE A 342 10.23 -19.97 -12.71
N GLY A 343 10.42 -18.69 -12.42
CA GLY A 343 9.69 -17.61 -13.06
C GLY A 343 10.44 -16.29 -12.99
N GLY A 344 9.72 -15.22 -13.31
CA GLY A 344 10.27 -13.88 -13.51
C GLY A 344 9.26 -13.00 -14.23
N PHE A 345 9.57 -11.79 -14.66
CA PHE A 345 10.90 -11.19 -14.68
C PHE A 345 11.05 -10.05 -13.66
N GLY A 346 10.11 -9.96 -12.70
CA GLY A 346 9.97 -8.79 -11.85
C GLY A 346 9.60 -7.55 -12.68
N GLY A 347 9.94 -6.36 -12.15
CA GLY A 347 9.71 -5.10 -12.83
C GLY A 347 8.30 -4.55 -12.70
N LEU A 348 8.01 -3.49 -13.45
CA LEU A 348 6.73 -2.76 -13.44
C LEU A 348 5.93 -3.07 -14.71
N ALA A 349 4.63 -3.28 -14.56
CA ALA A 349 3.78 -3.67 -15.70
C ALA A 349 3.72 -2.59 -16.80
N ASP A 350 3.64 -1.31 -16.42
CA ASP A 350 3.56 -0.17 -17.33
C ASP A 350 4.91 0.21 -17.97
N ALA A 351 6.00 0.16 -17.21
CA ALA A 351 7.33 0.50 -17.70
C ALA A 351 8.00 -0.65 -18.47
N ASP A 352 7.83 -1.89 -18.00
CA ASP A 352 8.57 -3.05 -18.50
C ASP A 352 7.71 -4.01 -19.34
N GLY A 353 6.45 -3.67 -19.63
CA GLY A 353 5.54 -4.57 -20.37
C GLY A 353 6.06 -5.03 -21.73
N ARG A 354 6.81 -4.17 -22.46
CA ARG A 354 7.47 -4.55 -23.72
C ARG A 354 8.60 -5.57 -23.51
N LEU A 355 9.40 -5.37 -22.47
CA LEU A 355 10.47 -6.31 -22.12
C LEU A 355 9.86 -7.65 -21.70
N ALA A 356 8.81 -7.64 -20.87
CA ALA A 356 8.10 -8.85 -20.47
C ALA A 356 7.60 -9.64 -21.70
N MET A 357 6.98 -8.95 -22.68
CA MET A 357 6.55 -9.56 -23.93
C MET A 357 7.70 -10.19 -24.70
N GLN A 358 8.80 -9.45 -24.90
CA GLN A 358 10.00 -9.94 -25.58
C GLN A 358 10.58 -11.19 -24.89
N LEU A 359 10.67 -11.18 -23.56
CA LEU A 359 11.20 -12.31 -22.80
C LEU A 359 10.31 -13.54 -22.88
N LEU A 360 8.98 -13.37 -22.95
CA LEU A 360 8.03 -14.47 -23.16
C LEU A 360 8.14 -15.05 -24.58
N GLU A 361 8.28 -14.22 -25.60
CA GLU A 361 8.50 -14.66 -26.99
C GLU A 361 9.80 -15.45 -27.13
N LEU A 362 10.89 -14.95 -26.54
CA LEU A 362 12.17 -15.66 -26.50
C LEU A 362 12.06 -16.98 -25.72
N SER A 363 11.33 -16.99 -24.60
CA SER A 363 11.09 -18.19 -23.79
C SER A 363 10.34 -19.27 -24.58
N LYS A 364 9.36 -18.86 -25.39
CA LYS A 364 8.61 -19.74 -26.29
C LYS A 364 9.53 -20.33 -27.37
N LYS A 365 10.37 -19.50 -27.99
CA LYS A 365 11.31 -19.93 -29.04
C LYS A 365 12.35 -20.95 -28.52
N GLU A 366 12.81 -20.79 -27.28
CA GLU A 366 13.85 -21.64 -26.69
C GLU A 366 13.31 -22.81 -25.83
N ASN A 367 11.99 -23.03 -25.82
CA ASN A 367 11.30 -24.04 -25.03
C ASN A 367 11.61 -23.94 -23.52
N CYS A 368 11.57 -22.72 -22.97
CA CYS A 368 11.80 -22.44 -21.56
C CYS A 368 10.74 -21.50 -20.97
N MET A 369 9.46 -21.80 -21.20
CA MET A 369 8.36 -20.99 -20.64
C MET A 369 8.35 -21.01 -19.10
N PRO A 370 8.15 -19.85 -18.44
CA PRO A 370 8.17 -19.77 -16.98
C PRO A 370 6.96 -20.48 -16.35
N ASP A 371 7.14 -21.00 -15.14
CA ASP A 371 6.04 -21.58 -14.35
C ASP A 371 5.12 -20.48 -13.76
N PHE A 372 5.65 -19.27 -13.60
CA PHE A 372 4.93 -18.08 -13.18
C PHE A 372 5.56 -16.81 -13.79
N LEU A 373 4.73 -15.82 -14.10
CA LEU A 373 5.15 -14.46 -14.37
C LEU A 373 5.05 -13.63 -13.07
N SER A 374 6.07 -12.86 -12.74
CA SER A 374 6.13 -11.99 -11.57
C SER A 374 6.31 -10.52 -11.95
N PHE A 375 5.73 -9.64 -11.13
CA PHE A 375 5.90 -8.19 -11.21
C PHE A 375 5.73 -7.54 -9.83
N ILE A 376 6.20 -6.31 -9.72
CA ILE A 376 6.11 -5.46 -8.54
C ILE A 376 4.96 -4.46 -8.75
N LEU A 377 4.21 -4.17 -7.69
CA LEU A 377 3.04 -3.30 -7.77
C LEU A 377 2.98 -2.30 -6.61
N PHE A 378 3.34 -1.05 -6.92
CA PHE A 378 3.12 0.10 -6.05
C PHE A 378 2.41 1.20 -6.85
N PRO A 379 1.51 1.99 -6.25
CA PRO A 379 0.71 3.01 -6.96
C PRO A 379 1.55 4.25 -7.31
N TYR A 380 2.53 4.08 -8.21
CA TYR A 380 3.41 5.12 -8.71
C TYR A 380 3.46 5.07 -10.23
N ILE A 381 3.53 6.24 -10.86
CA ILE A 381 3.63 6.41 -12.31
C ILE A 381 4.97 7.09 -12.66
N PRO A 382 5.61 6.72 -13.78
CA PRO A 382 6.80 7.41 -14.25
C PRO A 382 6.52 8.90 -14.53
N GLU A 383 7.40 9.78 -14.09
CA GLU A 383 7.33 11.20 -14.38
C GLU A 383 8.03 11.52 -15.72
N GLN A 384 7.33 12.23 -16.62
CA GLN A 384 7.88 12.62 -17.92
C GLN A 384 8.69 13.92 -17.79
N SER A 385 9.80 13.94 -17.04
CA SER A 385 10.82 14.99 -17.14
C SER A 385 12.08 14.72 -16.30
N SER A 386 13.18 14.39 -16.96
CA SER A 386 14.46 15.15 -16.90
C SER A 386 15.56 14.32 -17.56
N SER A 387 16.31 14.97 -18.44
CA SER A 387 17.32 14.40 -19.31
C SER A 387 18.66 14.12 -18.62
N ASP A 388 18.72 14.01 -17.28
CA ASP A 388 20.02 14.09 -16.59
C ASP A 388 20.17 13.40 -15.22
N THR A 389 19.38 12.37 -14.91
CA THR A 389 19.70 11.50 -13.76
C THR A 389 19.55 10.02 -14.09
N ASN A 390 20.46 9.19 -13.58
CA ASN A 390 20.43 7.72 -13.65
C ASN A 390 19.25 7.10 -12.85
N GLN A 391 18.21 7.88 -12.55
CA GLN A 391 17.00 7.49 -11.82
C GLN A 391 15.78 7.91 -12.64
N ARG A 392 14.82 7.00 -12.83
CA ARG A 392 13.50 7.37 -13.36
C ARG A 392 12.72 8.04 -12.22
N PRO A 393 12.38 9.34 -12.29
CA PRO A 393 11.53 9.94 -11.26
C PRO A 393 10.14 9.31 -11.35
N TYR A 394 9.59 8.91 -10.20
CA TYR A 394 8.24 8.36 -10.10
C TYR A 394 7.39 9.27 -9.21
N LYS A 395 6.13 9.49 -9.56
CA LYS A 395 5.16 10.21 -8.72
C LYS A 395 4.03 9.27 -8.27
N ARG A 396 3.43 9.54 -7.11
CA ARG A 396 2.28 8.76 -6.61
C ARG A 396 1.11 8.90 -7.57
N SER A 397 0.46 7.79 -7.91
CA SER A 397 -0.72 7.75 -8.77
C SER A 397 -1.98 8.16 -7.99
N PRO A 398 -2.77 9.12 -8.49
CA PRO A 398 -4.07 9.44 -7.90
C PRO A 398 -5.18 8.43 -8.22
N SER A 399 -4.96 7.55 -9.20
CA SER A 399 -5.90 6.50 -9.62
C SER A 399 -6.29 5.55 -8.48
N ARG A 400 -7.59 5.46 -8.22
CA ARG A 400 -8.18 4.50 -7.25
C ARG A 400 -8.10 3.06 -7.72
N GLU A 401 -7.97 2.85 -9.02
CA GLU A 401 -8.07 1.55 -9.69
C GLU A 401 -6.71 1.06 -10.18
N PHE A 402 -5.62 1.71 -9.75
CA PHE A 402 -4.27 1.47 -10.25
C PHE A 402 -3.88 -0.01 -10.25
N GLU A 403 -4.11 -0.74 -9.16
CA GLU A 403 -3.76 -2.17 -9.09
C GLU A 403 -4.50 -3.00 -10.14
N MET A 404 -5.81 -2.78 -10.30
CA MET A 404 -6.62 -3.49 -11.30
C MET A 404 -6.18 -3.16 -12.73
N GLN A 405 -5.79 -1.90 -12.97
CA GLN A 405 -5.27 -1.47 -14.27
C GLN A 405 -3.94 -2.16 -14.61
N GLN A 406 -3.02 -2.26 -13.65
CA GLN A 406 -1.73 -2.93 -13.82
C GLN A 406 -1.87 -4.45 -13.99
N ILE A 407 -2.73 -5.09 -13.19
CA ILE A 407 -3.03 -6.53 -13.35
C ILE A 407 -3.64 -6.79 -14.74
N GLY A 408 -4.58 -5.94 -15.16
CA GLY A 408 -5.19 -6.03 -16.49
C GLY A 408 -4.16 -5.87 -17.62
N LEU A 409 -3.16 -4.99 -17.45
CA LEU A 409 -2.06 -4.85 -18.40
C LEU A 409 -1.23 -6.13 -18.50
N MET A 410 -0.85 -6.73 -17.37
CA MET A 410 -0.09 -7.99 -17.41
C MET A 410 -0.87 -9.15 -18.00
N ARG A 411 -2.17 -9.26 -17.70
CA ARG A 411 -3.03 -10.28 -18.30
C ARG A 411 -3.09 -10.14 -19.81
N ARG A 412 -3.18 -8.92 -20.35
CA ARG A 412 -3.13 -8.68 -21.81
C ARG A 412 -1.79 -9.09 -22.41
N ILE A 413 -0.67 -8.78 -21.74
CA ILE A 413 0.67 -9.20 -22.19
C ILE A 413 0.79 -10.73 -22.25
N MET A 414 0.28 -11.43 -21.23
CA MET A 414 0.27 -12.89 -21.18
C MET A 414 -0.61 -13.51 -22.27
N GLN A 415 -1.78 -12.93 -22.55
CA GLN A 415 -2.64 -13.37 -23.65
C GLN A 415 -1.95 -13.23 -25.01
N GLN A 416 -1.30 -12.08 -25.25
CA GLN A 416 -0.62 -11.81 -26.52
C GLN A 416 0.61 -12.71 -26.74
N ALA A 417 1.39 -12.96 -25.70
CA ALA A 417 2.60 -13.79 -25.81
C ALA A 417 2.32 -15.31 -25.81
N GLY A 418 1.11 -15.73 -25.43
CA GLY A 418 0.68 -17.14 -25.39
C GLY A 418 0.79 -17.94 -24.07
N PRO A 419 1.32 -17.44 -22.93
CA PRO A 419 1.25 -18.14 -21.64
C PRO A 419 -0.02 -17.83 -20.83
N GLU A 420 -1.20 -18.05 -21.40
CA GLU A 420 -2.48 -17.76 -20.71
C GLU A 420 -2.66 -18.55 -19.39
N ASN A 421 -2.10 -19.76 -19.33
CA ASN A 421 -2.18 -20.65 -18.17
C ASN A 421 -1.01 -20.48 -17.17
N CYS A 422 -0.07 -19.58 -17.46
CA CYS A 422 1.03 -19.31 -16.53
C CYS A 422 0.48 -18.56 -15.30
N LYS A 423 1.02 -18.88 -14.11
CA LYS A 423 0.58 -18.20 -12.88
C LYS A 423 1.03 -16.74 -12.90
N LEU A 424 0.24 -15.84 -12.33
CA LEU A 424 0.61 -14.43 -12.20
C LEU A 424 0.85 -14.07 -10.73
N TYR A 425 2.07 -13.68 -10.40
CA TYR A 425 2.52 -13.36 -9.04
C TYR A 425 2.80 -11.87 -8.90
N ILE A 426 2.22 -11.24 -7.88
CA ILE A 426 2.66 -9.94 -7.40
C ILE A 426 3.65 -10.22 -6.26
N THR A 427 4.95 -10.06 -6.53
CA THR A 427 6.00 -10.44 -5.58
C THR A 427 6.34 -9.36 -4.57
N GLU A 428 5.93 -8.12 -4.83
CA GLU A 428 6.01 -6.98 -3.90
C GLU A 428 4.82 -6.04 -4.10
N TRP A 429 4.14 -5.72 -3.01
CA TRP A 429 2.98 -4.84 -3.02
C TRP A 429 2.81 -4.07 -1.71
N ASN A 430 2.55 -2.77 -1.83
CA ASN A 430 2.14 -1.89 -0.72
C ASN A 430 1.48 -0.61 -1.27
N ASN A 431 0.84 0.18 -0.40
CA ASN A 431 0.27 1.49 -0.78
C ASN A 431 1.33 2.57 -1.07
N THR A 432 2.58 2.36 -0.63
CA THR A 432 3.70 3.29 -0.80
C THR A 432 5.02 2.51 -0.91
N ILE A 433 5.98 3.03 -1.70
CA ILE A 433 7.37 2.53 -1.70
C ILE A 433 8.17 3.09 -0.51
N SER A 434 7.68 4.16 0.13
CA SER A 434 8.36 4.82 1.24
C SER A 434 8.45 3.91 2.46
N ASN A 435 9.63 3.91 3.07
CA ASN A 435 9.90 3.29 4.37
C ASN A 435 9.91 4.33 5.49
N ARG A 436 9.47 5.57 5.22
CA ARG A 436 9.33 6.67 6.19
C ARG A 436 7.97 7.36 6.05
N ASN A 437 6.96 6.62 5.61
CA ASN A 437 5.59 7.11 5.49
C ASN A 437 4.73 6.50 6.59
N TYR A 438 4.28 7.32 7.54
CA TYR A 438 3.47 6.90 8.69
C TYR A 438 2.10 6.31 8.33
N LEU A 439 1.66 6.40 7.07
CA LEU A 439 0.55 5.58 6.58
C LEU A 439 0.83 4.08 6.74
N ASN A 440 2.11 3.66 6.75
CA ASN A 440 2.46 2.27 6.99
C ASN A 440 2.11 1.78 8.40
N ASP A 441 1.95 2.70 9.35
CA ASP A 441 1.66 2.44 10.76
C ASP A 441 0.19 2.64 11.12
N SER A 442 -0.60 3.22 10.21
CA SER A 442 -1.97 3.67 10.49
C SER A 442 -3.05 2.64 10.13
N CYS A 443 -4.25 2.87 10.66
CA CYS A 443 -5.45 2.08 10.31
C CYS A 443 -5.80 2.16 8.81
N PHE A 444 -5.42 3.25 8.13
CA PHE A 444 -5.60 3.37 6.69
C PHE A 444 -4.98 2.18 5.96
N ARG A 445 -3.73 1.81 6.25
CA ARG A 445 -3.08 0.68 5.56
C ARG A 445 -3.78 -0.65 5.81
N GLY A 446 -4.31 -0.85 7.01
CA GLY A 446 -5.16 -2.02 7.31
C GLY A 446 -6.39 -2.06 6.42
N THR A 447 -7.14 -0.95 6.31
CA THR A 447 -8.32 -0.89 5.44
C THR A 447 -7.99 -0.93 3.94
N TYR A 448 -6.88 -0.33 3.52
CA TYR A 448 -6.38 -0.38 2.16
C TYR A 448 -6.09 -1.82 1.75
N LEU A 449 -5.44 -2.58 2.63
CA LEU A 449 -5.17 -4.00 2.43
C LEU A 449 -6.45 -4.80 2.26
N CYS A 450 -7.40 -4.67 3.19
CA CYS A 450 -8.69 -5.37 3.08
C CYS A 450 -9.41 -5.02 1.77
N LYS A 451 -9.46 -3.73 1.41
CA LYS A 451 -10.10 -3.26 0.18
C LYS A 451 -9.43 -3.80 -1.07
N LYS A 452 -8.11 -3.67 -1.19
CA LYS A 452 -7.38 -4.09 -2.39
C LYS A 452 -7.37 -5.59 -2.56
N VAL A 453 -7.23 -6.36 -1.47
CA VAL A 453 -7.40 -7.82 -1.52
C VAL A 453 -8.80 -8.18 -2.02
N SER A 454 -9.86 -7.50 -1.55
CA SER A 454 -11.23 -7.75 -2.01
C SER A 454 -11.43 -7.50 -3.51
N GLU A 455 -10.71 -6.55 -4.09
CA GLU A 455 -10.79 -6.18 -5.51
C GLU A 455 -10.02 -7.17 -6.41
N ILE A 456 -8.98 -7.82 -5.90
CA ILE A 456 -8.07 -8.67 -6.68
C ILE A 456 -8.21 -10.18 -6.43
N LEU A 457 -9.20 -10.62 -5.63
CA LEU A 457 -9.34 -11.99 -5.10
C LEU A 457 -8.99 -13.10 -6.11
N ASP A 458 -9.53 -13.03 -7.32
CA ASP A 458 -9.33 -14.04 -8.37
C ASP A 458 -8.47 -13.56 -9.54
N SER A 459 -7.89 -12.36 -9.44
CA SER A 459 -7.17 -11.71 -10.54
C SER A 459 -5.70 -12.13 -10.62
N VAL A 460 -5.13 -12.69 -9.54
CA VAL A 460 -3.73 -13.14 -9.43
C VAL A 460 -3.60 -14.43 -8.64
N ASP A 461 -2.51 -15.17 -8.83
CA ASP A 461 -2.27 -16.45 -8.14
C ASP A 461 -1.56 -16.29 -6.80
N LEU A 462 -0.88 -15.17 -6.59
CA LEU A 462 -0.09 -14.87 -5.40
C LEU A 462 0.04 -13.35 -5.25
N LEU A 463 -0.22 -12.86 -4.04
CA LEU A 463 0.07 -11.49 -3.60
C LEU A 463 1.03 -11.55 -2.42
N CYS A 464 2.19 -10.92 -2.54
CA CYS A 464 3.20 -10.85 -1.49
C CYS A 464 3.34 -9.41 -0.99
N ILE A 465 3.04 -9.21 0.30
CA ILE A 465 3.08 -7.89 0.93
C ILE A 465 4.53 -7.44 1.13
N TRP A 466 4.75 -6.14 0.93
CA TRP A 466 5.95 -5.44 1.31
C TRP A 466 5.71 -4.62 2.59
N MET A 467 6.18 -5.05 3.77
CA MET A 467 6.89 -6.30 4.06
C MET A 467 6.71 -6.80 5.50
N GLY A 468 7.41 -7.87 5.90
CA GLY A 468 7.23 -8.50 7.21
C GLY A 468 7.68 -7.65 8.41
N SER A 469 8.84 -7.01 8.35
CA SER A 469 9.44 -6.32 9.50
C SER A 469 10.13 -5.00 9.16
N ASP A 470 9.98 -4.01 10.04
CA ASP A 470 10.72 -2.74 9.98
C ASP A 470 12.24 -2.88 10.08
N TRP A 471 12.76 -3.98 10.66
CA TRP A 471 14.20 -4.22 10.77
C TRP A 471 14.91 -4.22 9.41
N VAL A 472 14.20 -4.57 8.33
CA VAL A 472 14.79 -4.62 7.00
C VAL A 472 15.19 -3.23 6.49
N SER A 473 14.44 -2.20 6.86
CA SER A 473 14.71 -0.80 6.47
C SER A 473 15.38 0.02 7.59
N SER A 474 15.98 -0.68 8.57
CA SER A 474 16.59 -0.06 9.73
C SER A 474 17.82 0.75 9.34
N TYR A 475 17.86 1.98 9.82
CA TYR A 475 18.98 2.90 9.63
C TYR A 475 19.10 3.89 10.79
N TYR A 476 20.08 4.79 10.75
CA TYR A 476 20.36 5.75 11.83
C TYR A 476 19.17 6.62 12.23
N ASP A 477 18.25 6.89 11.30
CA ASP A 477 17.06 7.71 11.51
C ASP A 477 15.83 6.93 11.99
N SER A 478 15.95 5.61 12.16
CA SER A 478 14.81 4.73 12.45
C SER A 478 14.62 4.43 13.93
N TYR A 479 15.28 5.14 14.85
CA TYR A 479 15.43 4.76 16.26
C TYR A 479 14.13 4.75 17.09
N GLY A 480 13.09 5.47 16.68
CA GLY A 480 11.79 5.44 17.35
C GLY A 480 11.03 4.12 17.18
N ILE A 481 10.05 3.88 18.06
CA ILE A 481 9.20 2.69 18.05
C ILE A 481 8.31 2.59 16.79
N VAL A 482 8.03 3.75 16.19
CA VAL A 482 7.25 3.94 14.96
C VAL A 482 8.04 4.91 14.09
N ASN A 483 8.14 4.62 12.80
CA ASN A 483 9.02 5.39 11.90
C ASN A 483 8.54 5.42 10.44
N GLY A 484 7.31 4.98 10.15
CA GLY A 484 6.81 4.88 8.77
C GLY A 484 7.35 3.68 8.00
N GLY A 485 7.98 2.70 8.67
CA GLY A 485 8.50 1.48 8.06
C GLY A 485 7.40 0.57 7.52
N SER A 486 7.70 -0.16 6.45
CA SER A 486 6.74 -0.99 5.73
C SER A 486 6.45 -2.35 6.40
N GLY A 487 7.01 -2.64 7.58
CA GLY A 487 6.78 -3.89 8.30
C GLY A 487 5.31 -4.11 8.69
N LEU A 488 4.92 -5.37 8.88
CA LEU A 488 3.71 -5.75 9.63
C LEU A 488 3.95 -5.62 11.14
N LEU A 489 5.22 -5.70 11.54
CA LEU A 489 5.71 -5.48 12.90
C LEU A 489 6.67 -4.28 12.93
N THR A 490 6.59 -3.49 14.00
CA THR A 490 7.64 -2.53 14.35
C THR A 490 8.94 -3.25 14.69
N LYS A 491 10.04 -2.52 14.88
CA LYS A 491 11.30 -3.13 15.34
C LYS A 491 11.18 -3.80 16.71
N ASP A 492 10.34 -3.26 17.57
CA ASP A 492 10.05 -3.80 18.90
C ASP A 492 8.92 -4.85 18.89
N GLY A 493 8.51 -5.36 17.73
CA GLY A 493 7.53 -6.44 17.64
C GLY A 493 6.08 -6.02 17.91
N ILE A 494 5.79 -4.71 17.94
CA ILE A 494 4.41 -4.22 18.05
C ILE A 494 3.70 -4.51 16.72
N ARG A 495 2.51 -5.10 16.80
CA ARG A 495 1.67 -5.42 15.64
C ARG A 495 1.02 -4.15 15.12
N LYS A 496 1.25 -3.84 13.83
CA LYS A 496 0.61 -2.71 13.16
C LYS A 496 -0.81 -3.08 12.68
N PRO A 497 -1.69 -2.12 12.39
CA PRO A 497 -3.02 -2.42 11.84
C PRO A 497 -3.01 -3.36 10.62
N ALA A 498 -2.01 -3.25 9.74
CA ALA A 498 -1.83 -4.15 8.60
C ALA A 498 -1.66 -5.63 8.98
N PHE A 499 -1.04 -5.92 10.14
CA PHE A 499 -0.93 -7.28 10.68
C PHE A 499 -2.33 -7.85 10.99
N TYR A 500 -3.19 -7.06 11.62
CA TYR A 500 -4.55 -7.50 11.96
C TYR A 500 -5.45 -7.63 10.74
N ALA A 501 -5.28 -6.77 9.73
CA ALA A 501 -5.97 -6.90 8.45
C ALA A 501 -5.65 -8.26 7.80
N MET A 502 -4.36 -8.65 7.77
CA MET A 502 -3.95 -9.98 7.32
C MET A 502 -4.53 -11.10 8.18
N GLN A 503 -4.49 -10.96 9.50
CA GLN A 503 -5.07 -11.94 10.42
C GLN A 503 -6.57 -12.13 10.19
N PHE A 504 -7.31 -11.05 9.87
CA PHE A 504 -8.75 -11.10 9.63
C PHE A 504 -9.07 -11.72 8.27
N LEU A 505 -8.33 -11.38 7.22
CA LEU A 505 -8.45 -12.02 5.91
C LEU A 505 -8.18 -13.53 5.98
N ASN A 506 -7.19 -13.96 6.77
CA ASN A 506 -6.87 -15.38 6.94
C ASN A 506 -7.98 -16.16 7.64
N GLN A 507 -8.76 -15.48 8.49
CA GLN A 507 -9.91 -16.04 9.21
C GLN A 507 -11.20 -16.12 8.37
N LEU A 508 -11.22 -15.60 7.14
CA LEU A 508 -12.33 -15.82 6.22
C LEU A 508 -12.52 -17.32 5.93
N GLY A 509 -13.74 -17.73 5.58
CA GLY A 509 -14.06 -19.09 5.17
C GLY A 509 -13.48 -19.48 3.80
N ASP A 510 -13.72 -20.72 3.40
CA ASP A 510 -13.25 -21.27 2.12
C ASP A 510 -14.26 -21.05 0.98
N GLU A 511 -15.47 -20.59 1.31
CA GLU A 511 -16.55 -20.32 0.37
C GLU A 511 -16.87 -18.83 0.39
N LEU A 512 -16.67 -18.13 -0.72
CA LEU A 512 -17.09 -16.74 -0.89
C LEU A 512 -18.59 -16.70 -1.19
N VAL A 513 -19.31 -15.96 -0.35
CA VAL A 513 -20.77 -15.72 -0.49
C VAL A 513 -20.98 -14.44 -1.29
N ALA A 514 -20.32 -13.36 -0.89
CA ALA A 514 -20.39 -12.07 -1.57
C ALA A 514 -19.18 -11.19 -1.24
N ALA A 515 -18.77 -10.34 -2.17
CA ALA A 515 -17.83 -9.26 -1.94
C ALA A 515 -18.39 -7.97 -2.52
N GLY A 516 -18.16 -6.85 -1.84
CA GLY A 516 -18.61 -5.54 -2.28
C GLY A 516 -17.69 -4.43 -1.80
N GLU A 517 -18.10 -3.17 -2.00
CA GLU A 517 -17.27 -1.98 -1.78
C GLU A 517 -16.62 -1.92 -0.37
N HIS A 518 -17.30 -2.45 0.64
CA HIS A 518 -16.93 -2.34 2.05
C HIS A 518 -16.95 -3.67 2.80
N TYR A 519 -17.08 -4.81 2.11
CA TYR A 519 -17.24 -6.09 2.78
C TYR A 519 -16.81 -7.31 1.95
N ILE A 520 -16.44 -8.37 2.66
CA ILE A 520 -16.31 -9.75 2.14
C ILE A 520 -17.11 -10.66 3.08
N VAL A 521 -18.08 -11.40 2.56
CA VAL A 521 -18.85 -12.42 3.27
C VAL A 521 -18.41 -13.80 2.79
N THR A 522 -18.00 -14.63 3.74
CA THR A 522 -17.63 -16.02 3.46
C THR A 522 -18.38 -16.96 4.40
N LYS A 523 -18.44 -18.23 3.99
CA LYS A 523 -19.02 -19.33 4.75
C LYS A 523 -17.95 -20.39 4.99
N SER A 524 -17.96 -20.97 6.18
CA SER A 524 -17.13 -22.13 6.51
C SER A 524 -17.85 -23.43 6.14
N ARG A 525 -17.09 -24.50 5.95
CA ARG A 525 -17.63 -25.85 5.71
C ARG A 525 -18.56 -26.35 6.82
N PHE A 526 -18.44 -25.77 8.02
CA PHE A 526 -19.26 -26.10 9.19
C PHE A 526 -20.50 -25.20 9.36
N GLY A 527 -20.79 -24.35 8.36
CA GLY A 527 -22.00 -23.52 8.33
C GLY A 527 -21.92 -22.19 9.09
N SER A 528 -20.75 -21.82 9.64
CA SER A 528 -20.55 -20.48 10.22
C SER A 528 -20.19 -19.45 9.15
N TYR A 529 -20.59 -18.21 9.34
CA TYR A 529 -20.30 -17.10 8.44
C TYR A 529 -19.20 -16.20 9.00
N ARG A 530 -18.39 -15.65 8.11
CA ARG A 530 -17.36 -14.65 8.41
C ARG A 530 -17.58 -13.45 7.52
N ILE A 531 -17.79 -12.28 8.12
CA ILE A 531 -17.97 -11.03 7.41
C ILE A 531 -16.81 -10.11 7.79
N LEU A 532 -15.94 -9.81 6.84
CA LEU A 532 -14.93 -8.78 7.00
C LEU A 532 -15.48 -7.49 6.41
N CYS A 533 -15.74 -6.49 7.25
CA CYS A 533 -16.12 -5.15 6.83
C CYS A 533 -14.94 -4.18 6.95
N PHE A 534 -14.86 -3.20 6.06
CA PHE A 534 -13.81 -2.19 6.07
C PHE A 534 -14.29 -0.87 5.46
N TYR A 535 -13.91 0.25 6.06
CA TYR A 535 -14.20 1.58 5.55
C TYR A 535 -12.93 2.33 5.13
N CYS A 536 -12.41 1.96 3.96
CA CYS A 536 -11.24 2.60 3.38
C CYS A 536 -11.65 3.89 2.65
N GLN A 537 -11.32 5.06 3.21
CA GLN A 537 -11.45 6.33 2.50
C GLN A 537 -10.24 6.57 1.59
N TRP A 538 -10.48 7.13 0.40
CA TRP A 538 -9.40 7.50 -0.50
C TRP A 538 -8.78 8.84 -0.09
N TYR A 539 -7.53 9.04 -0.48
CA TYR A 539 -6.80 10.27 -0.23
C TYR A 539 -7.53 11.52 -0.74
N HIS A 540 -7.40 12.61 0.01
CA HIS A 540 -7.64 13.96 -0.47
C HIS A 540 -6.51 14.40 -1.41
N ILE A 541 -6.78 15.35 -2.31
CA ILE A 541 -5.81 15.81 -3.30
C ILE A 541 -4.49 16.32 -2.68
N ARG A 542 -4.56 16.91 -1.48
CA ARG A 542 -3.39 17.34 -0.71
C ARG A 542 -2.31 16.26 -0.57
N TYR A 543 -2.71 14.98 -0.47
CA TYR A 543 -1.76 13.88 -0.38
C TYR A 543 -0.81 13.85 -1.58
N PHE A 544 -1.33 14.03 -2.79
CA PHE A 544 -0.56 13.94 -4.02
C PHE A 544 0.24 15.21 -4.30
N LEU A 545 -0.22 16.37 -3.80
CA LEU A 545 0.45 17.67 -3.97
C LEU A 545 1.61 17.89 -2.98
N LYS A 546 1.52 17.35 -1.77
CA LYS A 546 2.58 17.48 -0.76
C LYS A 546 3.63 16.39 -0.94
N ALA A 547 4.92 16.72 -0.87
CA ALA A 547 5.98 15.70 -0.90
C ALA A 547 5.74 14.61 0.16
N GLU A 548 5.89 13.35 -0.22
CA GLU A 548 5.52 12.21 0.63
C GLU A 548 6.30 12.19 1.96
N ASN A 549 7.59 12.51 1.90
CA ASN A 549 8.49 12.59 3.05
C ASN A 549 8.21 13.79 3.99
N ALA A 550 7.35 14.73 3.58
CA ALA A 550 7.01 15.92 4.37
C ALA A 550 5.75 15.72 5.24
N ILE A 551 5.04 14.60 5.10
CA ILE A 551 3.81 14.32 5.85
C ILE A 551 4.18 13.78 7.24
N GLN A 552 3.96 14.57 8.28
CA GLN A 552 4.21 14.18 9.66
C GLN A 552 3.00 13.42 10.26
N PRO A 553 3.18 12.66 11.36
CA PRO A 553 2.10 11.89 11.99
C PRO A 553 0.84 12.73 12.28
N HIS A 554 1.01 13.92 12.86
CA HIS A 554 -0.07 14.84 13.23
C HIS A 554 -0.81 15.46 12.02
N GLU A 555 -0.34 15.24 10.79
CA GLU A 555 -0.96 15.74 9.57
C GLU A 555 -1.71 14.65 8.79
N LEU A 556 -1.64 13.39 9.23
CA LEU A 556 -2.21 12.26 8.49
C LEU A 556 -3.73 12.36 8.35
N ASP A 557 -4.44 12.90 9.33
CA ASP A 557 -5.88 13.07 9.17
C ASP A 557 -6.25 14.08 8.09
N ARG A 558 -5.38 15.06 7.85
CA ARG A 558 -5.59 16.15 6.89
C ARG A 558 -5.39 15.74 5.43
N ILE A 559 -4.87 14.54 5.18
CA ILE A 559 -4.70 13.99 3.83
C ILE A 559 -5.87 13.12 3.39
N PHE A 560 -6.93 13.04 4.20
CA PHE A 560 -8.18 12.36 3.88
C PHE A 560 -9.36 13.34 3.96
N PRO A 561 -10.43 13.12 3.20
CA PRO A 561 -11.66 13.92 3.32
C PRO A 561 -12.30 13.75 4.71
N GLU A 562 -12.92 14.81 5.22
CA GLU A 562 -13.81 14.72 6.37
C GLU A 562 -15.13 14.05 5.93
N ASN A 563 -15.43 12.85 6.44
CA ASN A 563 -16.72 12.19 6.21
C ASN A 563 -17.29 11.62 7.52
N GLU A 564 -18.61 11.48 7.52
CA GLU A 564 -19.34 10.82 8.59
C GLU A 564 -19.09 9.29 8.63
N PRO A 565 -19.31 8.64 9.79
CA PRO A 565 -19.27 7.19 9.90
C PRO A 565 -20.17 6.50 8.87
N LEU A 566 -19.70 5.37 8.34
CA LEU A 566 -20.47 4.58 7.38
C LEU A 566 -21.47 3.68 8.12
N SER A 567 -22.74 3.75 7.72
CA SER A 567 -23.82 2.91 8.22
C SER A 567 -24.28 1.94 7.14
N VAL A 568 -24.19 0.63 7.42
CA VAL A 568 -24.59 -0.45 6.52
C VAL A 568 -25.63 -1.32 7.22
N ASN A 569 -26.81 -1.46 6.61
CA ASN A 569 -27.80 -2.45 7.00
C ASN A 569 -27.62 -3.67 6.10
N MET A 570 -26.94 -4.70 6.61
CA MET A 570 -26.73 -5.94 5.88
C MET A 570 -27.76 -6.98 6.29
N ILE A 571 -28.38 -7.64 5.31
CA ILE A 571 -29.38 -8.68 5.52
C ILE A 571 -28.88 -9.97 4.88
N LEU A 572 -28.62 -10.99 5.70
CA LEU A 572 -28.35 -12.34 5.22
C LEU A 572 -29.69 -13.07 5.05
N ASN A 573 -30.04 -13.40 3.81
CA ASN A 573 -31.25 -14.13 3.45
C ASN A 573 -30.98 -15.65 3.46
N HIS A 574 -32.05 -16.45 3.58
CA HIS A 574 -32.00 -17.92 3.65
C HIS A 574 -31.20 -18.46 4.83
N MET A 575 -31.31 -17.78 5.97
CA MET A 575 -30.83 -18.25 7.27
C MET A 575 -31.81 -19.25 7.87
N GLN A 576 -31.37 -20.08 8.82
CA GLN A 576 -32.28 -20.99 9.53
C GLN A 576 -33.23 -20.17 10.39
N ASP A 577 -34.54 -20.38 10.17
CA ASP A 577 -35.57 -19.54 10.75
C ASP A 577 -35.71 -19.77 12.26
N GLU A 578 -36.05 -18.72 13.00
CA GLU A 578 -36.29 -18.73 14.44
C GLU A 578 -35.11 -19.19 15.32
N GLU A 579 -33.95 -19.45 14.73
CA GLU A 579 -32.70 -19.79 15.41
C GLU A 579 -31.93 -18.54 15.89
N THR A 580 -31.19 -18.72 16.99
CA THR A 580 -30.34 -17.68 17.58
C THR A 580 -28.92 -17.81 17.05
N TYR A 581 -28.37 -16.70 16.55
CA TYR A 581 -26.99 -16.60 16.09
C TYR A 581 -26.16 -15.77 17.07
N ILE A 582 -24.98 -16.29 17.41
CA ILE A 582 -23.93 -15.56 18.12
C ILE A 582 -23.09 -14.82 17.09
N ILE A 583 -22.91 -13.52 17.31
CA ILE A 583 -22.11 -12.64 16.45
C ILE A 583 -20.95 -12.12 17.29
N LYS A 584 -19.73 -12.61 17.00
CA LYS A 584 -18.49 -12.09 17.61
C LYS A 584 -17.85 -11.07 16.68
N LYS A 585 -17.63 -9.84 17.14
CA LYS A 585 -16.97 -8.76 16.40
C LYS A 585 -15.54 -8.58 16.91
N LYS A 586 -14.55 -8.59 16.01
CA LYS A 586 -13.19 -8.07 16.26
C LYS A 586 -12.99 -6.83 15.40
N SER A 587 -12.56 -5.71 15.96
CA SER A 587 -12.34 -4.46 15.19
C SER A 587 -11.03 -3.78 15.51
N VAL A 588 -10.50 -3.08 14.51
CA VAL A 588 -9.36 -2.17 14.63
C VAL A 588 -9.77 -0.83 14.03
N SER A 589 -9.50 0.25 14.75
CA SER A 589 -9.82 1.63 14.39
C SER A 589 -8.81 2.59 15.03
N GLY A 590 -8.93 3.89 14.79
CA GLY A 590 -8.12 4.89 15.51
C GLY A 590 -8.34 4.93 17.03
N LYS A 591 -9.38 4.24 17.53
CA LYS A 591 -9.65 4.12 18.97
C LYS A 591 -9.05 2.87 19.61
N ASP A 592 -8.90 1.80 18.83
CA ASP A 592 -8.54 0.47 19.33
C ASP A 592 -7.65 -0.26 18.32
N GLY A 593 -6.51 -0.80 18.78
CA GLY A 593 -5.66 -1.67 17.97
C GLY A 593 -4.73 -0.95 16.98
N SER A 594 -4.54 0.36 17.13
CA SER A 594 -3.67 1.17 16.26
C SER A 594 -2.46 1.72 17.00
N ILE A 595 -1.26 1.30 16.61
CA ILE A 595 -0.03 1.78 17.25
C ILE A 595 0.21 3.27 17.03
N LEU A 596 -0.16 3.80 15.87
CA LEU A 596 0.03 5.21 15.58
C LEU A 596 -0.82 6.10 16.51
N ASP A 597 -2.09 5.75 16.68
CA ASP A 597 -3.03 6.49 17.54
C ASP A 597 -2.72 6.29 19.04
N GLU A 598 -2.22 5.12 19.45
CA GLU A 598 -1.74 4.94 20.82
C GLU A 598 -0.45 5.74 21.07
N TRP A 599 0.47 5.78 20.10
CA TRP A 599 1.71 6.55 20.20
C TRP A 599 1.47 8.07 20.25
N GLU A 600 0.41 8.56 19.60
CA GLU A 600 -0.04 9.96 19.71
C GLU A 600 -0.34 10.35 21.16
N LYS A 601 -0.89 9.43 21.98
CA LYS A 601 -1.15 9.68 23.41
C LYS A 601 0.13 9.86 24.23
N PHE A 602 1.24 9.30 23.73
CA PHE A 602 2.60 9.53 24.25
C PHE A 602 3.27 10.73 23.56
N GLN A 603 2.50 11.60 22.90
CA GLN A 603 2.97 12.79 22.21
C GLN A 603 4.05 12.49 21.15
N PHE A 604 3.99 11.30 20.55
CA PHE A 604 4.98 10.80 19.61
C PHE A 604 6.41 10.74 20.18
N GLU A 605 6.55 10.50 21.49
CA GLU A 605 7.86 10.35 22.14
C GLU A 605 8.65 9.19 21.51
N THR A 606 9.89 9.46 21.14
CA THR A 606 10.77 8.50 20.47
C THR A 606 11.56 7.65 21.47
N HIS A 607 11.77 8.15 22.68
CA HIS A 607 12.53 7.50 23.75
C HIS A 607 11.60 6.90 24.80
N LEU A 608 10.85 5.87 24.40
CA LEU A 608 9.99 5.12 25.31
C LEU A 608 10.79 4.10 26.12
N GLU A 609 10.42 3.90 27.39
CA GLU A 609 11.02 2.86 28.20
C GLU A 609 10.50 1.47 27.81
N ARG A 610 11.20 0.43 28.23
CA ARG A 610 10.77 -0.96 27.96
C ARG A 610 9.37 -1.26 28.50
N ALA A 611 9.00 -0.65 29.63
CA ALA A 611 7.67 -0.80 30.22
C ALA A 611 6.59 -0.20 29.31
N ASP A 612 6.84 0.98 28.72
CA ASP A 612 5.94 1.64 27.78
C ASP A 612 5.77 0.83 26.50
N VAL A 613 6.87 0.32 25.94
CA VAL A 613 6.85 -0.55 24.75
C VAL A 613 6.02 -1.80 25.03
N LYS A 614 6.22 -2.44 26.19
CA LYS A 614 5.44 -3.63 26.58
C LYS A 614 3.95 -3.29 26.74
N TYR A 615 3.63 -2.15 27.35
CA TYR A 615 2.26 -1.68 27.45
C TYR A 615 1.62 -1.53 26.07
N LEU A 616 2.30 -0.86 25.13
CA LEU A 616 1.83 -0.71 23.74
C LEU A 616 1.64 -2.05 23.03
N GLN A 617 2.51 -3.04 23.24
CA GLN A 617 2.34 -4.39 22.70
C GLN A 617 1.05 -5.09 23.18
N GLU A 618 0.64 -4.81 24.43
CA GLU A 618 -0.52 -5.41 25.08
C GLU A 618 -1.84 -4.71 24.71
N ILE A 619 -1.81 -3.39 24.48
CA ILE A 619 -3.02 -2.61 24.17
C ILE A 619 -3.29 -2.42 22.67
N CYS A 620 -2.27 -2.50 21.82
CA CYS A 620 -2.43 -2.42 20.36
C CYS A 620 -2.94 -3.76 19.80
N ILE A 621 -4.11 -4.21 20.27
CA ILE A 621 -4.83 -5.41 19.86
C ILE A 621 -6.26 -5.07 19.41
N PRO A 622 -6.93 -5.91 18.60
CA PRO A 622 -8.28 -5.64 18.18
C PRO A 622 -9.27 -5.67 19.35
N GLN A 623 -10.21 -4.72 19.36
CA GLN A 623 -11.34 -4.74 20.27
C GLN A 623 -12.24 -5.94 19.97
N LEU A 624 -12.66 -6.66 21.02
CA LEU A 624 -13.53 -7.84 20.91
C LEU A 624 -14.89 -7.57 21.56
N GLY A 625 -15.96 -7.89 20.85
CA GLY A 625 -17.33 -7.84 21.35
C GLY A 625 -18.17 -9.04 20.91
N MET A 626 -19.31 -9.24 21.56
CA MET A 626 -20.28 -10.28 21.21
C MET A 626 -21.70 -9.79 21.40
N GLU A 627 -22.57 -10.14 20.46
CA GLU A 627 -24.03 -10.01 20.60
C GLU A 627 -24.74 -11.29 20.15
N LYS A 628 -26.02 -11.41 20.46
CA LYS A 628 -26.90 -12.47 19.96
C LYS A 628 -28.04 -11.85 19.16
N LYS A 629 -28.34 -12.42 17.99
CA LYS A 629 -29.48 -12.01 17.17
C LYS A 629 -30.23 -13.22 16.67
N ARG A 630 -31.56 -13.11 16.64
CA ARG A 630 -32.45 -14.15 16.16
C ARG A 630 -32.78 -13.91 14.69
N ALA A 631 -32.69 -14.95 13.86
CA ALA A 631 -33.19 -14.87 12.49
C ALA A 631 -34.72 -14.90 12.50
N LYS A 632 -35.35 -14.11 11.62
CA LYS A 632 -36.81 -14.01 11.49
C LYS A 632 -37.20 -14.06 10.01
N GLY A 633 -38.14 -14.93 9.65
CA GLY A 633 -38.54 -15.15 8.26
C GLY A 633 -37.36 -15.59 7.38
N GLY A 634 -36.41 -16.34 7.95
CA GLY A 634 -35.17 -16.75 7.27
C GLY A 634 -34.19 -15.60 6.99
N ARG A 635 -34.33 -14.45 7.67
CA ARG A 635 -33.45 -13.28 7.50
C ARG A 635 -32.73 -12.93 8.79
N LEU A 636 -31.42 -12.71 8.71
CA LEU A 636 -30.60 -12.17 9.80
C LEU A 636 -30.19 -10.73 9.47
N HIS A 637 -30.65 -9.77 10.29
CA HIS A 637 -30.37 -8.35 10.11
C HIS A 637 -29.16 -7.91 10.93
N LEU A 638 -28.18 -7.30 10.26
CA LEU A 638 -26.96 -6.76 10.85
C LEU A 638 -26.92 -5.26 10.60
N HIS A 639 -26.84 -4.47 11.67
CA HIS A 639 -26.58 -3.04 11.60
C HIS A 639 -25.11 -2.81 11.90
N ILE A 640 -24.35 -2.41 10.87
CA ILE A 640 -22.91 -2.24 10.93
C ILE A 640 -22.62 -0.75 10.84
N GLN A 641 -21.98 -0.21 11.88
CA GLN A 641 -21.42 1.13 11.88
C GLN A 641 -19.90 1.03 11.85
N MET A 642 -19.26 1.79 10.98
CA MET A 642 -17.81 1.83 10.85
C MET A 642 -17.31 3.26 10.87
N GLU A 643 -16.31 3.51 11.70
CA GLU A 643 -15.57 4.77 11.71
C GLU A 643 -14.62 4.85 10.51
N LYS A 644 -14.12 6.06 10.24
CA LYS A 644 -13.10 6.29 9.21
C LYS A 644 -11.92 5.34 9.45
N HIS A 645 -11.57 4.57 8.43
CA HIS A 645 -10.50 3.56 8.47
C HIS A 645 -10.69 2.46 9.52
N GLU A 646 -11.92 2.18 9.96
CA GLU A 646 -12.22 0.96 10.73
C GLU A 646 -12.27 -0.25 9.79
N PHE A 647 -11.75 -1.39 10.28
CA PHE A 647 -12.05 -2.71 9.73
C PHE A 647 -12.42 -3.68 10.85
N ALA A 648 -13.41 -4.53 10.58
CA ALA A 648 -13.98 -5.43 11.56
C ALA A 648 -14.30 -6.80 10.97
N LEU A 649 -13.93 -7.86 11.68
CA LEU A 649 -14.32 -9.22 11.37
C LEU A 649 -15.45 -9.67 12.29
N TYR A 650 -16.59 -10.02 11.69
CA TYR A 650 -17.72 -10.64 12.36
C TYR A 650 -17.68 -12.16 12.12
N HIS A 651 -17.73 -12.93 13.20
CA HIS A 651 -17.90 -14.39 13.17
C HIS A 651 -19.30 -14.73 13.66
N ILE A 652 -20.11 -15.28 12.78
CA ILE A 652 -21.54 -15.55 12.99
C ILE A 652 -21.75 -17.05 12.95
N TYR A 653 -22.28 -17.62 14.03
CA TYR A 653 -22.57 -19.05 14.13
C TYR A 653 -23.81 -19.28 14.98
N MET A 654 -24.50 -20.39 14.75
CA MET A 654 -25.69 -20.74 15.52
C MET A 654 -25.29 -21.01 16.97
N GLU A 655 -26.14 -20.59 17.90
CA GLU A 655 -26.01 -20.98 19.29
C GLU A 655 -26.31 -22.47 19.40
N ASN A 656 -25.31 -23.27 19.78
CA ASN A 656 -25.53 -24.69 20.07
C ASN A 656 -26.49 -24.78 21.26
N LYS A 657 -27.65 -25.42 21.04
CA LYS A 657 -28.66 -25.69 22.06
C LYS A 657 -28.23 -26.83 22.98
#